data_AF-A0A961BDX5-F1
#
_entry.id   AF-A0A961BDX5-F1
#
_cell.length_a   1.000
_cell.length_b   1.000
_cell.length_c   1.000
_cell.angle_alpha   90.00
_cell.angle_beta   90.00
_cell.angle_gamma   90.00
#
_symmetry.space_group_name_H-M   'P 1'
#
loop_
_entity.id
_entity.type
_entity.pdbx_description
1 polymer ?
#
loop_
_entity_poly.entity_id
_entity_poly.type
_entity_poly.pdbx_seq_one_letter_code
_entity_poly.pdbx_strand_id
1 'polypeptide(L)'
;MPQRFANKLGSRFLPLVAVASVLLQLPAAWAATDYDSPKFDYQALDLDGLSLAPNQRTEIAEALAGLASNFPTDSTVDTDLREKALGLGLMLDPFNGSARLAHLALSEGRTPEKTQMFSTRSSIASVLWRHAKQLVSPDAEPEDRKLAPLLMEISLLVDPSPETDQIALYDTTAKASPPDWQRIVVIGGGTRGSSDLRLASLLRRLLIAERLGTVNPGDSDTSTKSAASVVLPPVPPSDPLPLPTKLEPIAPSMVPSVVAGPNPPGNDPAPQVGARQAVSPLKPVRLKFLAQRNNSEESLGSAKFQVELIDLALEPEAFTGPPSGLPADPDAVGPVVTQSLFLPSPSPRPYSMRDLRAASEILAARWKLPEDQRFSIRAHREVPEENASLRAQLGSVFGNATANRYAPVTLGLILMAESSFQGDEIDPGVAVSGMVDSDGDWLPPEMRPHQMWTQAMKCGAGVLLTKTSPIFEGGLSDLLIAGQADLILSVQALVPGSFEEAVRLISVPRDPELEKALALFREIQALRSRMSGEEIVKNIKVQERLEQVLAAVPNHLTAKVLLDFGKNGSTRTLGLEPSRQLLSDLMVDIQTAIRREEEEPGNVTETEGLELVAAATNTLRGLKARLAPEAKDLAFKMEDALKACDTLFRIKNRETSMAVQKRNEVTDQVKSVLGAAN
;
A
#
# COMPACT_ATOMS: atom_id res chain seq x y z
N MET A 1 75.56 -6.05 20.90
CA MET A 1 75.53 -6.72 22.22
C MET A 1 75.63 -5.67 23.33
N PRO A 2 74.94 -5.77 24.47
CA PRO A 2 73.53 -6.12 24.67
C PRO A 2 72.78 -5.16 25.66
N GLN A 3 71.46 -5.38 25.76
CA GLN A 3 70.55 -5.22 26.92
C GLN A 3 70.12 -3.81 27.43
N ARG A 4 68.80 -3.53 27.28
CA ARG A 4 67.90 -3.04 28.35
C ARG A 4 66.47 -3.57 28.13
N PHE A 5 65.90 -4.17 29.17
CA PHE A 5 64.58 -4.79 29.24
C PHE A 5 63.68 -4.04 30.24
N ALA A 6 62.37 -4.09 29.96
CA ALA A 6 61.22 -4.10 30.88
C ALA A 6 60.85 -2.82 31.68
N ASN A 7 59.69 -2.24 31.34
CA ASN A 7 58.52 -2.13 32.23
C ASN A 7 57.35 -1.43 31.54
N LYS A 8 56.21 -2.12 31.36
CA LYS A 8 54.85 -1.54 31.35
C LYS A 8 53.79 -2.63 31.28
N LEU A 9 53.12 -2.90 32.41
CA LEU A 9 51.80 -3.52 32.43
C LEU A 9 51.06 -3.10 33.70
N GLY A 10 49.78 -2.75 33.53
CA GLY A 10 48.79 -2.74 34.61
C GLY A 10 48.42 -1.36 35.18
N SER A 11 47.25 -0.85 34.80
CA SER A 11 46.07 -0.83 35.71
C SER A 11 45.06 0.29 35.37
N ARG A 12 43.78 -0.05 35.60
CA ARG A 12 42.62 0.82 35.88
C ARG A 12 41.80 1.32 34.68
N PHE A 13 40.82 0.50 34.31
CA PHE A 13 39.57 0.91 33.67
C PHE A 13 38.42 0.81 34.70
N LEU A 14 37.46 1.74 34.59
CA LEU A 14 36.24 2.02 35.38
C LEU A 14 36.44 2.92 36.63
N PRO A 15 35.60 3.95 36.83
CA PRO A 15 34.14 3.92 36.66
C PRO A 15 33.52 5.06 35.83
N LEU A 16 32.52 4.75 35.00
CA LEU A 16 31.54 5.73 34.52
C LEU A 16 30.21 5.00 34.23
N VAL A 17 29.67 4.39 35.28
CA VAL A 17 28.30 3.86 35.35
C VAL A 17 27.56 4.72 36.37
N ALA A 18 26.97 5.81 35.89
CA ALA A 18 25.90 6.57 36.52
C ALA A 18 25.73 7.86 35.71
N VAL A 19 24.62 7.97 34.97
CA VAL A 19 23.92 9.22 34.53
C VAL A 19 22.94 8.92 33.38
N ALA A 20 23.01 7.77 32.71
CA ALA A 20 22.13 7.46 31.57
C ALA A 20 20.81 6.73 31.92
N SER A 21 20.13 7.07 33.03
CA SER A 21 18.85 6.42 33.41
C SER A 21 17.68 7.38 33.66
N VAL A 22 17.77 8.66 33.28
CA VAL A 22 16.70 9.65 33.57
C VAL A 22 16.18 10.39 32.34
N LEU A 23 16.59 10.04 31.11
CA LEU A 23 16.21 10.78 29.89
C LEU A 23 15.57 9.95 28.76
N LEU A 24 14.91 8.84 29.08
CA LEU A 24 14.21 7.99 28.09
C LEU A 24 12.79 7.59 28.57
N GLN A 25 12.03 8.56 29.07
CA GLN A 25 10.55 8.49 29.08
C GLN A 25 10.01 9.48 28.04
N LEU A 26 10.30 9.23 26.76
CA LEU A 26 9.50 9.83 25.71
C LEU A 26 8.19 9.05 25.64
N PRO A 27 7.02 9.69 25.78
CA PRO A 27 5.76 9.00 25.55
C PRO A 27 5.79 8.41 24.15
N ALA A 28 5.39 7.15 24.01
CA ALA A 28 5.24 6.49 22.71
C ALA A 28 4.52 7.46 21.77
N ALA A 29 5.22 7.91 20.72
CA ALA A 29 4.68 8.83 19.75
C ALA A 29 3.35 8.24 19.27
N TRP A 30 2.26 8.92 19.61
CA TRP A 30 0.92 8.52 19.22
C TRP A 30 0.90 8.36 17.71
N ALA A 31 0.81 7.12 17.24
CA ALA A 31 0.55 6.86 15.84
C ALA A 31 -0.79 7.52 15.55
N ALA A 32 -0.76 8.64 14.83
CA ALA A 32 -1.97 9.33 14.40
C ALA A 32 -2.87 8.28 13.74
N THR A 33 -4.04 8.07 14.31
CA THR A 33 -4.99 7.13 13.76
C THR A 33 -5.49 7.66 12.44
N ASP A 34 -5.48 6.79 11.44
CA ASP A 34 -5.91 7.04 10.06
C ASP A 34 -7.41 7.36 9.89
N TYR A 35 -8.10 7.82 10.94
CA TYR A 35 -9.53 8.09 10.96
C TYR A 35 -9.86 9.48 10.39
N ASP A 36 -10.62 9.51 9.30
CA ASP A 36 -11.15 10.72 8.70
C ASP A 36 -12.52 11.05 9.31
N SER A 37 -12.67 12.28 9.84
CA SER A 37 -13.92 12.71 10.46
C SER A 37 -15.04 12.89 9.41
N PRO A 38 -16.30 12.54 9.73
CA PRO A 38 -17.43 12.79 8.84
C PRO A 38 -17.61 14.29 8.54
N LYS A 39 -18.17 14.57 7.36
CA LYS A 39 -18.51 15.93 6.93
C LYS A 39 -19.86 16.34 7.50
N PHE A 40 -19.87 17.10 8.58
CA PHE A 40 -21.11 17.63 9.16
C PHE A 40 -21.62 18.90 8.46
N ASP A 41 -20.79 19.55 7.65
CA ASP A 41 -21.13 20.82 6.99
C ASP A 41 -22.05 20.64 5.78
N TYR A 42 -22.25 19.40 5.31
CA TYR A 42 -23.09 19.08 4.16
C TYR A 42 -24.30 18.27 4.60
N GLN A 43 -25.49 18.81 4.34
CA GLN A 43 -26.74 18.10 4.53
C GLN A 43 -26.93 17.10 3.38
N ALA A 44 -26.38 15.90 3.52
CA ALA A 44 -26.48 14.86 2.49
C ALA A 44 -27.90 14.23 2.44
N LEU A 45 -28.59 14.22 3.58
CA LEU A 45 -29.97 13.75 3.74
C LEU A 45 -30.82 14.81 4.44
N ASP A 46 -32.06 14.99 3.99
CA ASP A 46 -33.07 15.77 4.71
C ASP A 46 -33.86 14.85 5.66
N LEU A 47 -33.63 15.02 6.97
CA LEU A 47 -34.21 14.15 8.01
C LEU A 47 -35.73 14.30 8.13
N ASP A 48 -36.29 15.44 7.72
CA ASP A 48 -37.73 15.68 7.73
C ASP A 48 -38.42 15.01 6.54
N GLY A 49 -37.67 14.69 5.48
CA GLY A 49 -38.13 13.96 4.30
C GLY A 49 -38.03 12.44 4.42
N LEU A 50 -37.50 11.91 5.52
CA LEU A 50 -37.39 10.46 5.75
C LEU A 50 -38.70 9.90 6.32
N SER A 51 -39.17 8.78 5.78
CA SER A 51 -40.35 8.07 6.32
C SER A 51 -40.07 7.29 7.61
N LEU A 52 -38.80 7.17 8.00
CA LEU A 52 -38.37 6.46 9.21
C LEU A 52 -38.85 7.15 10.48
N ALA A 53 -39.51 6.39 11.34
CA ALA A 53 -39.88 6.84 12.68
C ALA A 53 -38.61 7.12 13.53
N PRO A 54 -38.67 8.03 14.52
CA PRO A 54 -37.52 8.39 15.33
C PRO A 54 -36.82 7.20 15.99
N ASN A 55 -37.58 6.22 16.49
CA ASN A 55 -37.04 5.01 17.09
C ASN A 55 -36.30 4.11 16.07
N GLN A 56 -36.74 4.08 14.81
CA GLN A 56 -36.02 3.36 13.74
C GLN A 56 -34.70 4.05 13.43
N ARG A 57 -34.68 5.39 13.38
CA ARG A 57 -33.44 6.17 13.18
C ARG A 57 -32.44 5.90 14.31
N THR A 58 -32.90 5.92 15.56
CA THR A 58 -32.05 5.59 16.71
C THR A 58 -31.58 4.13 16.67
N GLU A 59 -32.42 3.16 16.29
CA GLU A 59 -32.02 1.75 16.14
C GLU A 59 -30.91 1.58 15.08
N ILE A 60 -31.06 2.26 13.93
CA ILE A 60 -30.05 2.26 12.86
C ILE A 60 -28.75 2.92 13.35
N ALA A 61 -28.83 4.07 14.02
CA ALA A 61 -27.67 4.76 14.55
C ALA A 61 -26.92 3.92 15.60
N GLU A 62 -27.63 3.20 16.48
CA GLU A 62 -27.03 2.25 17.42
C GLU A 62 -26.36 1.06 16.73
N ALA A 63 -26.96 0.54 15.65
CA ALA A 63 -26.36 -0.54 14.85
C ALA A 63 -25.05 -0.08 14.19
N LEU A 64 -25.03 1.13 13.62
CA LEU A 64 -23.86 1.73 13.00
C LEU A 64 -22.77 2.08 14.04
N ALA A 65 -23.14 2.57 15.21
CA ALA A 65 -22.23 2.78 16.33
C ALA A 65 -21.62 1.45 16.81
N GLY A 66 -22.45 0.41 16.94
CA GLY A 66 -21.99 -0.94 17.28
C GLY A 66 -21.00 -1.50 16.26
N LEU A 67 -21.17 -1.21 14.97
CA LEU A 67 -20.21 -1.62 13.95
C LEU A 67 -18.84 -0.99 14.15
N ALA A 68 -18.80 0.31 14.43
CA ALA A 68 -17.56 1.05 14.68
C ALA A 68 -16.88 0.64 16.00
N SER A 69 -17.66 0.32 17.03
CA SER A 69 -17.17 0.05 18.38
C SER A 69 -16.84 -1.40 18.69
N ASN A 70 -17.65 -2.36 18.21
CA ASN A 70 -17.63 -3.73 18.74
C ASN A 70 -16.62 -4.63 18.03
N PHE A 71 -16.12 -4.21 16.85
CA PHE A 71 -15.25 -5.00 15.99
C PHE A 71 -13.90 -4.31 15.67
N PRO A 72 -13.17 -3.74 16.65
CA PRO A 72 -11.97 -2.95 16.38
C PRO A 72 -10.83 -3.77 15.77
N THR A 73 -10.83 -5.09 15.97
CA THR A 73 -9.82 -6.03 15.48
C THR A 73 -10.30 -6.89 14.31
N ASP A 74 -11.54 -6.74 13.86
CA ASP A 74 -12.06 -7.52 12.73
C ASP A 74 -11.58 -6.92 11.41
N SER A 75 -10.80 -7.68 10.65
CA SER A 75 -10.29 -7.23 9.34
C SER A 75 -11.38 -6.96 8.29
N THR A 76 -12.60 -7.45 8.50
CA THR A 76 -13.76 -7.14 7.65
C THR A 76 -14.39 -5.78 7.97
N VAL A 77 -14.06 -5.19 9.12
CA VAL A 77 -14.50 -3.85 9.53
C VAL A 77 -13.29 -2.93 9.53
N ASP A 78 -12.88 -2.56 8.31
CA ASP A 78 -11.80 -1.60 8.06
C ASP A 78 -12.19 -0.17 8.48
N THR A 79 -11.21 0.73 8.49
CA THR A 79 -11.39 2.13 8.91
C THR A 79 -12.46 2.81 8.07
N ASP A 80 -12.42 2.67 6.74
CA ASP A 80 -13.42 3.21 5.81
C ASP A 80 -14.86 2.80 6.18
N LEU A 81 -15.09 1.53 6.50
CA LEU A 81 -16.42 1.07 6.87
C LEU A 81 -16.88 1.66 8.20
N ARG A 82 -15.96 1.90 9.15
CA ARG A 82 -16.28 2.60 10.42
C ARG A 82 -16.58 4.06 10.18
N GLU A 83 -15.86 4.72 9.28
CA GLU A 83 -16.09 6.11 8.90
C GLU A 83 -17.45 6.25 8.20
N LYS A 84 -17.74 5.41 7.19
CA LYS A 84 -19.06 5.33 6.53
C LYS A 84 -20.17 5.12 7.56
N ALA A 85 -19.99 4.19 8.50
CA ALA A 85 -20.97 3.88 9.53
C ALA A 85 -21.20 5.05 10.50
N LEU A 86 -20.16 5.65 11.05
CA LEU A 86 -20.30 6.77 11.98
C LEU A 86 -20.81 8.04 11.30
N GLY A 87 -20.36 8.32 10.07
CA GLY A 87 -20.87 9.44 9.28
C GLY A 87 -22.36 9.32 9.01
N LEU A 88 -22.83 8.13 8.59
CA LEU A 88 -24.26 7.90 8.39
C LEU A 88 -25.04 7.90 9.71
N GLY A 89 -24.52 7.26 10.76
CA GLY A 89 -25.19 7.15 12.05
C GLY A 89 -25.41 8.51 12.72
N LEU A 90 -24.37 9.35 12.74
CA LEU A 90 -24.45 10.71 13.29
C LEU A 90 -25.29 11.66 12.42
N MET A 91 -25.42 11.39 11.13
CA MET A 91 -26.33 12.14 10.28
C MET A 91 -27.79 11.79 10.56
N LEU A 92 -28.11 10.51 10.76
CA LEU A 92 -29.48 10.05 11.06
C LEU A 92 -29.97 10.42 12.46
N ASP A 93 -29.09 10.33 13.46
CA ASP A 93 -29.37 10.69 14.84
C ASP A 93 -28.15 11.40 15.46
N PRO A 94 -28.05 12.74 15.30
CA PRO A 94 -26.94 13.53 15.83
C PRO A 94 -26.79 13.47 17.36
N PHE A 95 -27.83 13.03 18.08
CA PHE A 95 -27.84 12.92 19.53
C PHE A 95 -27.56 11.51 20.03
N ASN A 96 -27.34 10.54 19.13
CA ASN A 96 -27.00 9.18 19.51
C ASN A 96 -25.70 9.14 20.33
N GLY A 97 -25.81 8.77 21.60
CA GLY A 97 -24.70 8.81 22.55
C GLY A 97 -23.56 7.88 22.15
N SER A 98 -23.88 6.66 21.73
CA SER A 98 -22.89 5.65 21.35
C SER A 98 -22.11 6.04 20.10
N ALA A 99 -22.77 6.59 19.07
CA ALA A 99 -22.10 7.07 17.86
C ALA A 99 -21.16 8.24 18.16
N ARG A 100 -21.57 9.19 19.01
CA ARG A 100 -20.74 10.35 19.39
C ARG A 100 -19.52 9.95 20.19
N LEU A 101 -19.68 9.04 21.17
CA LEU A 101 -18.57 8.53 21.96
C LEU A 101 -17.58 7.75 21.09
N ALA A 102 -18.08 6.96 20.13
CA ALA A 102 -17.25 6.23 19.19
C ALA A 102 -16.45 7.16 18.26
N HIS A 103 -17.12 8.17 17.71
CA HIS A 103 -16.48 9.20 16.88
C HIS A 103 -15.40 9.98 17.64
N LEU A 104 -15.70 10.44 18.86
CA LEU A 104 -14.73 11.14 19.70
C LEU A 104 -13.51 10.26 19.98
N ALA A 105 -13.72 9.01 20.40
CA ALA A 105 -12.63 8.09 20.66
C ALA A 105 -11.73 7.90 19.43
N LEU A 106 -12.31 7.64 18.25
CA LEU A 106 -11.54 7.45 17.02
C LEU A 106 -10.83 8.72 16.55
N SER A 107 -11.45 9.90 16.70
CA SER A 107 -10.84 11.20 16.36
C SER A 107 -9.61 11.52 17.22
N GLU A 108 -9.58 11.00 18.45
CA GLU A 108 -8.45 11.12 19.39
C GLU A 108 -7.48 9.93 19.30
N GLY A 109 -7.72 9.01 18.36
CA GLY A 109 -6.93 7.81 18.17
C GLY A 109 -7.02 6.75 19.25
N ARG A 110 -8.13 6.75 20.00
CA ARG A 110 -8.48 5.76 21.00
C ARG A 110 -9.40 4.69 20.42
N THR A 111 -9.36 3.49 21.00
CA THR A 111 -10.35 2.46 20.68
C THR A 111 -11.68 2.83 21.35
N PRO A 112 -12.80 2.90 20.62
CA PRO A 112 -14.11 3.22 21.18
C PRO A 112 -14.60 2.13 22.15
N GLU A 113 -15.41 2.53 23.14
CA GLU A 113 -16.04 1.59 24.07
C GLU A 113 -17.14 0.77 23.37
N LYS A 114 -17.25 -0.51 23.74
CA LYS A 114 -18.23 -1.42 23.15
C LYS A 114 -19.66 -1.01 23.49
N THR A 115 -20.54 -1.02 22.49
CA THR A 115 -21.98 -0.82 22.69
C THR A 115 -22.64 -2.13 23.11
N GLN A 116 -23.75 -2.04 23.87
CA GLN A 116 -24.41 -3.21 24.44
C GLN A 116 -25.45 -3.84 23.49
N MET A 117 -25.99 -3.07 22.53
CA MET A 117 -27.19 -3.45 21.77
C MET A 117 -26.92 -4.51 20.69
N PHE A 118 -25.74 -4.51 20.06
CA PHE A 118 -25.42 -5.39 18.94
C PHE A 118 -24.09 -6.11 19.13
N SER A 119 -24.13 -7.41 19.42
CA SER A 119 -22.92 -8.20 19.71
C SER A 119 -22.32 -8.90 18.48
N THR A 120 -23.04 -8.98 17.36
CA THR A 120 -22.60 -9.72 16.16
C THR A 120 -22.79 -8.92 14.87
N ARG A 121 -21.90 -9.12 13.89
CA ARG A 121 -22.00 -8.48 12.57
C ARG A 121 -23.30 -8.82 11.84
N SER A 122 -23.70 -10.09 11.87
CA SER A 122 -24.96 -10.53 11.23
C SER A 122 -26.19 -9.85 11.82
N SER A 123 -26.21 -9.56 13.14
CA SER A 123 -27.31 -8.80 13.74
C SER A 123 -27.38 -7.37 13.24
N ILE A 124 -26.22 -6.71 13.07
CA ILE A 124 -26.13 -5.36 12.51
C ILE A 124 -26.58 -5.37 11.05
N ALA A 125 -26.01 -6.25 10.22
CA ALA A 125 -26.38 -6.38 8.81
C ALA A 125 -27.89 -6.62 8.65
N SER A 126 -28.47 -7.53 9.43
CA SER A 126 -29.92 -7.80 9.38
C SER A 126 -30.78 -6.58 9.72
N VAL A 127 -30.40 -5.78 10.73
CA VAL A 127 -31.13 -4.55 11.10
C VAL A 127 -31.03 -3.51 9.99
N LEU A 128 -29.83 -3.27 9.46
CA LEU A 128 -29.61 -2.33 8.37
C LEU A 128 -30.39 -2.74 7.12
N TRP A 129 -30.30 -4.02 6.73
CA TRP A 129 -31.00 -4.56 5.56
C TRP A 129 -32.52 -4.46 5.68
N ARG A 130 -33.06 -4.80 6.86
CA ARG A 130 -34.51 -4.73 7.13
C ARG A 130 -35.05 -3.33 6.91
N HIS A 131 -34.40 -2.31 7.45
CA HIS A 131 -34.83 -0.92 7.27
C HIS A 131 -34.57 -0.44 5.84
N ALA A 132 -33.43 -0.78 5.25
CA ALA A 132 -33.14 -0.42 3.86
C ALA A 132 -34.19 -0.97 2.88
N LYS A 133 -34.66 -2.21 3.07
CA LYS A 133 -35.70 -2.82 2.25
C LYS A 133 -37.04 -2.08 2.34
N GLN A 134 -37.38 -1.51 3.50
CA GLN A 134 -38.60 -0.69 3.66
C GLN A 134 -38.51 0.60 2.83
N LEU A 135 -37.30 1.18 2.73
CA LEU A 135 -37.02 2.43 2.01
C LEU A 135 -36.97 2.29 0.49
N VAL A 136 -36.98 1.06 -0.05
CA VAL A 136 -37.03 0.80 -1.51
C VAL A 136 -38.46 0.62 -2.03
N SER A 137 -39.48 0.89 -1.21
CA SER A 137 -40.87 0.78 -1.66
C SER A 137 -41.16 1.70 -2.87
N PRO A 138 -42.08 1.33 -3.78
CA PRO A 138 -42.44 2.17 -4.93
C PRO A 138 -42.92 3.58 -4.54
N ASP A 139 -43.56 3.66 -3.36
CA ASP A 139 -44.09 4.89 -2.77
C ASP A 139 -43.08 5.59 -1.85
N ALA A 140 -41.83 5.12 -1.80
CA ALA A 140 -40.79 5.69 -0.94
C ALA A 140 -40.50 7.14 -1.33
N GLU A 141 -40.34 7.98 -0.29
CA GLU A 141 -40.00 9.39 -0.42
C GLU A 141 -38.61 9.56 -1.07
N PRO A 142 -38.31 10.71 -1.71
CA PRO A 142 -37.03 10.94 -2.36
C PRO A 142 -35.81 10.75 -1.43
N GLU A 143 -35.92 11.11 -0.15
CA GLU A 143 -34.84 10.95 0.83
C GLU A 143 -34.66 9.47 1.25
N ASP A 144 -35.74 8.70 1.32
CA ASP A 144 -35.67 7.26 1.56
C ASP A 144 -34.89 6.54 0.45
N ARG A 145 -35.12 6.94 -0.81
CA ARG A 145 -34.41 6.40 -1.98
C ARG A 145 -32.92 6.73 -1.98
N LYS A 146 -32.51 7.84 -1.36
CA LYS A 146 -31.10 8.19 -1.15
C LYS A 146 -30.49 7.39 -0.01
N LEU A 147 -31.23 7.20 1.08
CA LEU A 147 -30.75 6.48 2.27
C LEU A 147 -30.65 4.96 2.05
N ALA A 148 -31.60 4.36 1.33
CA ALA A 148 -31.67 2.92 1.09
C ALA A 148 -30.35 2.31 0.57
N PRO A 149 -29.75 2.78 -0.55
CA PRO A 149 -28.51 2.20 -1.07
C PRO A 149 -27.33 2.33 -0.10
N LEU A 150 -27.27 3.40 0.71
CA LEU A 150 -26.22 3.58 1.72
C LEU A 150 -26.30 2.50 2.81
N LEU A 151 -27.51 2.21 3.32
CA LEU A 151 -27.74 1.17 4.31
C LEU A 151 -27.51 -0.24 3.74
N MET A 152 -27.94 -0.47 2.49
CA MET A 152 -27.72 -1.75 1.80
C MET A 152 -26.23 -2.03 1.60
N GLU A 153 -25.45 -1.04 1.17
CA GLU A 153 -24.01 -1.21 0.97
C GLU A 153 -23.31 -1.60 2.27
N ILE A 154 -23.53 -0.87 3.37
CA ILE A 154 -22.95 -1.21 4.68
C ILE A 154 -23.38 -2.61 5.09
N SER A 155 -24.67 -2.95 4.97
CA SER A 155 -25.16 -4.28 5.31
C SER A 155 -24.44 -5.39 4.54
N LEU A 156 -24.29 -5.26 3.22
CA LEU A 156 -23.61 -6.25 2.38
C LEU A 156 -22.14 -6.42 2.73
N LEU A 157 -21.46 -5.33 3.11
CA LEU A 157 -20.04 -5.35 3.49
C LEU A 157 -19.81 -5.94 4.89
N VAL A 158 -20.81 -5.87 5.76
CA VAL A 158 -20.76 -6.38 7.14
C VAL A 158 -21.16 -7.86 7.20
N ASP A 159 -22.11 -8.29 6.37
CA ASP A 159 -22.58 -9.66 6.30
C ASP A 159 -21.44 -10.60 5.84
N PRO A 160 -21.08 -11.64 6.60
CA PRO A 160 -20.10 -12.64 6.14
C PRO A 160 -20.55 -13.42 4.89
N SER A 161 -21.86 -13.52 4.63
CA SER A 161 -22.40 -14.29 3.50
C SER A 161 -23.70 -13.67 2.98
N PRO A 162 -23.64 -12.50 2.31
CA PRO A 162 -24.83 -11.87 1.77
C PRO A 162 -25.48 -12.76 0.71
N GLU A 163 -26.81 -12.85 0.76
CA GLU A 163 -27.60 -13.63 -0.20
C GLU A 163 -27.54 -12.97 -1.59
N THR A 164 -27.59 -13.79 -2.65
CA THR A 164 -27.50 -13.27 -4.03
C THR A 164 -28.63 -12.29 -4.37
N ASP A 165 -29.83 -12.52 -3.84
CA ASP A 165 -30.99 -11.64 -4.00
C ASP A 165 -30.76 -10.26 -3.35
N GLN A 166 -30.00 -10.22 -2.24
CA GLN A 166 -29.63 -8.96 -1.61
C GLN A 166 -28.66 -8.17 -2.48
N ILE A 167 -27.65 -8.84 -3.04
CA ILE A 167 -26.69 -8.20 -3.96
C ILE A 167 -27.42 -7.67 -5.21
N ALA A 168 -28.38 -8.42 -5.75
CA ALA A 168 -29.18 -8.01 -6.90
C ALA A 168 -30.09 -6.81 -6.59
N LEU A 169 -30.74 -6.80 -5.43
CA LEU A 169 -31.58 -5.68 -4.99
C LEU A 169 -30.74 -4.42 -4.78
N TYR A 170 -29.56 -4.55 -4.17
CA TYR A 170 -28.62 -3.44 -4.04
C TYR A 170 -28.17 -2.90 -5.39
N ASP A 171 -27.74 -3.76 -6.31
CA ASP A 171 -27.29 -3.32 -7.65
C ASP A 171 -28.39 -2.56 -8.40
N THR A 172 -29.63 -3.03 -8.33
CA THR A 172 -30.79 -2.34 -8.91
C THR A 172 -31.04 -0.99 -8.25
N THR A 173 -31.00 -0.93 -6.92
CA THR A 173 -31.26 0.29 -6.13
C THR A 173 -30.16 1.33 -6.36
N ALA A 174 -28.89 0.91 -6.33
CA ALA A 174 -27.72 1.77 -6.53
C ALA A 174 -27.63 2.29 -7.97
N LYS A 175 -28.10 1.54 -8.98
CA LYS A 175 -28.21 2.06 -10.35
C LYS A 175 -29.26 3.17 -10.47
N ALA A 176 -30.36 3.07 -9.72
CA ALA A 176 -31.42 4.08 -9.73
C ALA A 176 -31.01 5.34 -8.94
N SER A 177 -30.33 5.16 -7.81
CA SER A 177 -29.83 6.23 -6.95
C SER A 177 -28.46 5.83 -6.37
N PRO A 178 -27.33 6.21 -7.02
CA PRO A 178 -26.01 5.84 -6.55
C PRO A 178 -25.72 6.40 -5.14
N PRO A 179 -25.07 5.62 -4.25
CA PRO A 179 -24.69 6.11 -2.93
C PRO A 179 -23.63 7.21 -3.05
N ASP A 180 -23.94 8.41 -2.55
CA ASP A 180 -23.04 9.58 -2.58
C ASP A 180 -22.24 9.71 -1.28
N TRP A 181 -21.33 8.74 -1.05
CA TRP A 181 -20.49 8.73 0.17
C TRP A 181 -19.62 9.98 0.31
N GLN A 182 -19.24 10.64 -0.78
CA GLN A 182 -18.34 11.80 -0.76
C GLN A 182 -18.94 13.01 -0.03
N ARG A 183 -20.27 13.08 0.05
CA ARG A 183 -20.99 14.10 0.84
C ARG A 183 -21.00 13.80 2.33
N ILE A 184 -20.89 12.53 2.73
CA ILE A 184 -20.98 12.09 4.12
C ILE A 184 -19.59 11.98 4.73
N VAL A 185 -18.63 11.38 4.00
CA VAL A 185 -17.28 11.07 4.47
C VAL A 185 -16.28 11.33 3.34
N VAL A 186 -15.12 11.90 3.68
CA VAL A 186 -13.98 11.91 2.75
C VAL A 186 -13.27 10.59 2.90
N ILE A 187 -13.53 9.66 1.98
CA ILE A 187 -12.75 8.43 1.91
C ILE A 187 -11.45 8.81 1.22
N GLY A 188 -10.33 8.85 1.95
CA GLY A 188 -9.02 9.21 1.39
C GLY A 188 -8.70 8.39 0.13
N GLY A 189 -8.69 9.02 -1.05
CA GLY A 189 -8.54 8.36 -2.36
C GLY A 189 -7.21 7.62 -2.60
N GLY A 190 -6.33 7.56 -1.61
CA GLY A 190 -5.10 6.77 -1.66
C GLY A 190 -5.28 5.42 -0.96
N THR A 191 -5.21 4.32 -1.70
CA THR A 191 -5.11 2.92 -1.19
C THR A 191 -6.18 2.47 -0.17
N ARG A 192 -7.20 3.28 0.15
CA ARG A 192 -8.24 2.99 1.16
C ARG A 192 -9.38 2.13 0.65
N GLY A 193 -9.51 1.93 -0.67
CA GLY A 193 -10.62 1.24 -1.35
C GLY A 193 -10.94 -0.22 -1.00
N SER A 194 -10.60 -0.75 0.17
CA SER A 194 -11.00 -2.07 0.65
C SER A 194 -12.52 -2.24 0.68
N SER A 195 -13.29 -1.23 1.12
CA SER A 195 -14.76 -1.34 1.11
C SER A 195 -15.33 -1.35 -0.32
N ASP A 196 -14.87 -0.45 -1.19
CA ASP A 196 -15.32 -0.37 -2.59
C ASP A 196 -14.86 -1.59 -3.43
N LEU A 197 -13.65 -2.10 -3.21
CA LEU A 197 -13.14 -3.32 -3.85
C LEU A 197 -13.91 -4.56 -3.40
N ARG A 198 -14.26 -4.65 -2.11
CA ARG A 198 -15.11 -5.72 -1.58
C ARG A 198 -16.52 -5.65 -2.16
N LEU A 199 -17.08 -4.46 -2.29
CA LEU A 199 -18.36 -4.30 -2.96
C LEU A 199 -18.27 -4.73 -4.43
N ALA A 200 -17.22 -4.31 -5.14
CA ALA A 200 -16.99 -4.71 -6.53
C ALA A 200 -16.83 -6.23 -6.69
N SER A 201 -16.21 -6.92 -5.72
CA SER A 201 -16.10 -8.38 -5.74
C SER A 201 -17.45 -9.07 -5.50
N LEU A 202 -18.30 -8.53 -4.61
CA LEU A 202 -19.69 -9.00 -4.43
C LEU A 202 -20.52 -8.82 -5.71
N LEU A 203 -20.44 -7.67 -6.36
CA LEU A 203 -21.13 -7.41 -7.64
C LEU A 203 -20.62 -8.32 -8.76
N ARG A 204 -19.32 -8.63 -8.77
CA ARG A 204 -18.76 -9.61 -9.72
C ARG A 204 -19.32 -11.01 -9.49
N ARG A 205 -19.51 -11.43 -8.23
CA ARG A 205 -20.16 -12.71 -7.89
C ARG A 205 -21.58 -12.77 -8.44
N LEU A 206 -22.36 -11.69 -8.33
CA LEU A 206 -23.69 -11.60 -8.94
C LEU A 206 -23.63 -11.78 -10.47
N LEU A 207 -22.73 -11.06 -11.15
CA LEU A 207 -22.57 -11.16 -12.60
C LEU A 207 -22.19 -12.58 -13.06
N ILE A 208 -21.39 -13.30 -12.26
CA ILE A 208 -21.08 -14.71 -12.52
C ILE A 208 -22.33 -15.58 -12.32
N ALA A 209 -23.07 -15.38 -11.23
CA ALA A 209 -24.30 -16.12 -10.93
C ALA A 209 -25.37 -15.93 -12.02
N GLU A 210 -25.54 -14.70 -12.53
CA GLU A 210 -26.43 -14.39 -13.66
C GLU A 210 -26.00 -15.13 -14.93
N ARG A 211 -24.70 -15.13 -15.25
CA ARG A 211 -24.17 -15.86 -16.42
C ARG A 211 -24.36 -17.37 -16.31
N LEU A 212 -24.35 -17.90 -15.11
CA LEU A 212 -24.57 -19.32 -14.84
C LEU A 212 -26.08 -19.69 -14.78
N GLY A 213 -26.98 -18.70 -14.90
CA GLY A 213 -28.43 -18.93 -14.81
C GLY A 213 -28.90 -19.37 -13.44
N THR A 214 -28.12 -19.12 -12.38
CA THR A 214 -28.49 -19.48 -11.01
C THR A 214 -29.37 -18.43 -10.34
N VAL A 215 -29.56 -17.28 -10.98
CA VAL A 215 -30.42 -16.18 -10.51
C VAL A 215 -31.56 -16.03 -11.52
N ASN A 216 -32.80 -16.32 -11.10
CA ASN A 216 -34.00 -16.02 -11.88
C ASN A 216 -34.54 -14.65 -11.45
N PRO A 217 -34.35 -13.58 -12.24
CA PRO A 217 -34.75 -12.22 -11.85
C PRO A 217 -36.27 -11.99 -11.77
N GLY A 218 -37.10 -13.02 -12.00
CA GLY A 218 -38.57 -12.90 -12.09
C GLY A 218 -39.38 -13.51 -10.95
N ASP A 219 -38.77 -14.21 -9.98
CA ASP A 219 -39.51 -15.01 -8.97
C ASP A 219 -39.55 -14.38 -7.55
N SER A 220 -39.14 -13.12 -7.38
CA SER A 220 -38.98 -12.50 -6.05
C SER A 220 -40.28 -12.19 -5.28
N ASP A 221 -41.46 -12.43 -5.86
CA ASP A 221 -42.72 -11.94 -5.29
C ASP A 221 -43.56 -12.94 -4.44
N THR A 222 -43.19 -14.22 -4.25
CA THR A 222 -44.10 -15.15 -3.53
C THR A 222 -43.52 -16.23 -2.60
N SER A 223 -42.28 -16.14 -2.14
CA SER A 223 -41.78 -17.10 -1.12
C SER A 223 -42.08 -16.65 0.33
N THR A 224 -43.35 -16.67 0.73
CA THR A 224 -43.74 -16.75 2.15
C THR A 224 -43.94 -18.21 2.54
N LYS A 225 -42.84 -18.98 2.59
CA LYS A 225 -42.87 -20.34 3.13
C LYS A 225 -42.47 -20.32 4.62
N SER A 226 -43.50 -20.14 5.45
CA SER A 226 -43.68 -20.73 6.79
C SER A 226 -42.45 -20.72 7.74
N ALA A 227 -42.22 -19.58 8.40
CA ALA A 227 -41.69 -19.58 9.76
C ALA A 227 -42.88 -19.44 10.72
N ALA A 228 -43.06 -20.44 11.59
CA ALA A 228 -44.13 -20.49 12.57
C ALA A 228 -44.08 -19.25 13.48
N SER A 229 -45.25 -18.64 13.66
CA SER A 229 -45.50 -17.48 14.50
C SER A 229 -45.06 -17.74 15.94
N VAL A 230 -43.97 -17.11 16.38
CA VAL A 230 -43.62 -16.99 17.80
C VAL A 230 -44.43 -15.83 18.36
N VAL A 231 -45.54 -16.16 19.01
CA VAL A 231 -46.34 -15.21 19.80
C VAL A 231 -45.52 -14.86 21.05
N LEU A 232 -44.99 -13.63 21.11
CA LEU A 232 -44.39 -13.09 22.33
C LEU A 232 -45.50 -12.76 23.35
N PRO A 233 -45.33 -13.09 24.65
CA PRO A 233 -46.29 -12.74 25.69
C PRO A 233 -46.29 -11.22 25.96
N PRO A 234 -47.41 -10.66 26.46
CA PRO A 234 -47.54 -9.24 26.71
C PRO A 234 -46.61 -8.78 27.84
N VAL A 235 -45.88 -7.69 27.57
CA VAL A 235 -44.99 -7.02 28.53
C VAL A 235 -45.85 -6.38 29.63
N PRO A 236 -45.57 -6.64 30.93
CA PRO A 236 -46.27 -5.96 32.03
C PRO A 236 -45.85 -4.48 32.14
N PRO A 237 -46.74 -3.59 32.62
CA PRO A 237 -46.43 -2.18 32.75
C PRO A 237 -45.35 -1.93 33.83
N SER A 238 -44.29 -1.23 33.45
CA SER A 238 -43.22 -0.82 34.37
C SER A 238 -43.62 0.45 35.13
N ASP A 239 -43.54 0.38 36.47
CA ASP A 239 -43.69 1.56 37.35
C ASP A 239 -42.52 2.55 37.18
N PRO A 240 -42.76 3.86 37.36
CA PRO A 240 -41.75 4.89 37.19
C PRO A 240 -40.73 4.92 38.35
N LEU A 241 -39.45 4.88 38.01
CA LEU A 241 -38.34 5.08 38.94
C LEU A 241 -38.23 6.57 39.38
N PRO A 242 -37.78 6.84 40.62
CA PRO A 242 -37.73 8.18 41.18
C PRO A 242 -36.51 8.98 40.70
N LEU A 243 -36.73 10.29 40.50
CA LEU A 243 -35.73 11.29 40.16
C LEU A 243 -34.68 11.46 41.27
N PRO A 244 -33.37 11.57 40.94
CA PRO A 244 -32.34 11.92 41.92
C PRO A 244 -32.34 13.42 42.24
N THR A 245 -32.22 13.70 43.53
CA THR A 245 -32.18 15.05 44.11
C THR A 245 -30.74 15.55 44.24
N LYS A 246 -30.54 16.83 43.93
CA LYS A 246 -29.53 17.77 44.51
C LYS A 246 -28.06 17.63 44.08
N LEU A 247 -27.61 18.57 43.25
CA LEU A 247 -26.20 18.92 43.03
C LEU A 247 -25.80 20.09 43.97
N GLU A 248 -24.67 19.95 44.66
CA GLU A 248 -24.03 21.04 45.42
C GLU A 248 -23.05 21.85 44.54
N PRO A 249 -22.80 23.14 44.84
CA PRO A 249 -22.00 24.04 44.01
C PRO A 249 -20.51 23.99 44.35
N ILE A 250 -19.67 23.94 43.31
CA ILE A 250 -18.21 24.04 43.39
C ILE A 250 -17.78 25.51 43.43
N ALA A 251 -16.93 25.87 44.39
CA ALA A 251 -16.36 27.20 44.58
C ALA A 251 -15.19 27.49 43.59
N PRO A 252 -14.94 28.77 43.23
CA PRO A 252 -13.89 29.15 42.28
C PRO A 252 -12.54 29.38 42.99
N SER A 253 -11.44 28.90 42.42
CA SER A 253 -10.10 29.18 42.94
C SER A 253 -9.13 29.66 41.86
N MET A 254 -8.87 30.97 41.93
CA MET A 254 -7.59 31.70 41.85
C MET A 254 -6.56 31.41 40.74
N VAL A 255 -6.32 32.48 39.96
CA VAL A 255 -5.15 32.80 39.14
C VAL A 255 -3.97 33.23 40.02
N PRO A 256 -2.69 33.06 39.58
CA PRO A 256 -1.74 34.14 39.82
C PRO A 256 -0.86 34.52 38.60
N SER A 257 -0.90 35.83 38.34
CA SER A 257 0.15 36.80 37.99
C SER A 257 1.46 36.42 37.28
N VAL A 258 1.56 37.04 36.10
CA VAL A 258 2.68 37.79 35.49
C VAL A 258 3.78 38.26 36.45
N VAL A 259 5.04 37.99 36.10
CA VAL A 259 6.22 38.79 36.47
C VAL A 259 7.15 38.92 35.25
N ALA A 260 7.54 40.15 34.94
CA ALA A 260 8.52 40.53 33.92
C ALA A 260 9.82 41.04 34.57
N GLY A 261 10.97 40.81 33.93
CA GLY A 261 12.22 41.53 34.22
C GLY A 261 13.47 40.96 33.51
N PRO A 262 14.48 41.78 33.16
CA PRO A 262 15.29 41.64 31.94
C PRO A 262 16.82 41.43 32.14
N ASN A 263 17.54 41.22 31.02
CA ASN A 263 18.98 41.44 30.69
C ASN A 263 19.73 40.19 30.14
N PRO A 264 20.93 40.30 29.53
CA PRO A 264 21.42 41.16 28.41
C PRO A 264 22.15 40.29 27.33
N PRO A 265 22.77 40.86 26.27
CA PRO A 265 23.22 40.10 25.08
C PRO A 265 24.73 39.76 25.08
N GLY A 266 25.11 38.72 24.33
CA GLY A 266 26.47 38.58 23.77
C GLY A 266 27.03 37.16 23.69
N ASN A 267 27.18 36.62 22.47
CA ASN A 267 28.44 36.16 21.86
C ASN A 267 28.19 35.01 20.85
N ASP A 268 28.41 35.32 19.57
CA ASP A 268 28.50 34.37 18.46
C ASP A 268 29.82 33.58 18.50
N PRO A 269 29.81 32.27 18.20
CA PRO A 269 30.97 31.57 17.67
C PRO A 269 30.82 31.26 16.18
N ALA A 270 31.93 31.46 15.47
CA ALA A 270 32.13 31.25 14.04
C ALA A 270 31.83 29.81 13.55
N PRO A 271 31.47 29.63 12.26
CA PRO A 271 31.07 28.32 11.73
C PRO A 271 32.29 27.41 11.49
N GLN A 272 32.20 26.18 11.97
CA GLN A 272 33.12 25.10 11.63
C GLN A 272 32.70 24.44 10.30
N VAL A 273 33.67 24.32 9.38
CA VAL A 273 33.54 23.64 8.10
C VAL A 273 33.54 22.12 8.35
N GLY A 274 32.39 21.48 8.15
CA GLY A 274 32.22 20.02 8.24
C GLY A 274 32.74 19.31 6.99
N ALA A 275 33.67 18.38 7.17
CA ALA A 275 34.18 17.49 6.13
C ALA A 275 33.10 16.47 5.71
N ARG A 276 32.94 16.29 4.39
CA ARG A 276 32.02 15.32 3.77
C ARG A 276 32.38 13.88 4.16
N GLN A 277 31.46 13.16 4.80
CA GLN A 277 31.50 11.70 4.91
C GLN A 277 31.09 11.09 3.57
N ALA A 278 31.98 10.30 2.97
CA ALA A 278 31.67 9.49 1.80
C ALA A 278 30.77 8.32 2.21
N VAL A 279 29.58 8.24 1.61
CA VAL A 279 28.67 7.09 1.75
C VAL A 279 29.32 5.90 1.05
N SER A 280 29.66 4.85 1.81
CA SER A 280 30.18 3.60 1.24
C SER A 280 29.06 2.83 0.54
N PRO A 281 29.33 2.16 -0.59
CA PRO A 281 28.32 1.34 -1.25
C PRO A 281 27.90 0.16 -0.35
N LEU A 282 26.60 -0.17 -0.39
CA LEU A 282 26.01 -1.29 0.33
C LEU A 282 26.69 -2.61 -0.08
N LYS A 283 27.06 -3.43 0.91
CA LYS A 283 27.61 -4.78 0.69
C LYS A 283 26.46 -5.76 0.42
N PRO A 284 26.62 -6.74 -0.49
CA PRO A 284 25.61 -7.76 -0.72
C PRO A 284 25.47 -8.70 0.49
N VAL A 285 24.23 -9.06 0.84
CA VAL A 285 23.87 -10.04 1.88
C VAL A 285 23.39 -11.33 1.22
N ARG A 286 23.80 -12.50 1.74
CA ARG A 286 23.38 -13.83 1.25
C ARG A 286 22.35 -14.43 2.20
N LEU A 287 21.23 -14.93 1.66
CA LEU A 287 20.28 -15.75 2.41
C LEU A 287 20.58 -17.23 2.17
N LYS A 288 20.77 -17.99 3.26
CA LYS A 288 20.95 -19.44 3.21
C LYS A 288 19.64 -20.11 3.67
N PHE A 289 19.04 -20.89 2.77
CA PHE A 289 17.91 -21.74 3.10
C PHE A 289 18.45 -23.13 3.45
N LEU A 290 18.27 -23.54 4.70
CA LEU A 290 18.60 -24.90 5.13
C LEU A 290 17.32 -25.73 5.12
N ALA A 291 17.22 -26.63 4.13
CA ALA A 291 16.27 -27.72 4.15
C ALA A 291 16.93 -28.91 4.89
N GLN A 292 16.60 -29.12 6.16
CA GLN A 292 17.02 -30.33 6.86
C GLN A 292 16.02 -31.45 6.58
N ARG A 293 16.46 -32.45 5.81
CA ARG A 293 15.74 -33.70 5.60
C ARG A 293 16.15 -34.67 6.70
N ASN A 294 15.23 -35.00 7.61
CA ASN A 294 15.49 -36.03 8.62
C ASN A 294 15.48 -37.41 7.96
N ASN A 295 16.66 -38.04 7.83
CA ASN A 295 16.83 -39.40 7.32
C ASN A 295 16.55 -40.46 8.40
N SER A 296 15.42 -40.38 9.10
CA SER A 296 14.94 -41.52 9.91
C SER A 296 13.96 -42.34 9.06
N GLU A 297 14.32 -43.58 8.75
CA GLU A 297 13.58 -44.49 7.86
C GLU A 297 12.12 -44.80 8.28
N GLU A 298 11.68 -44.36 9.46
CA GLU A 298 10.34 -44.70 10.01
C GLU A 298 9.33 -43.55 10.05
N SER A 299 9.61 -42.36 9.51
CA SER A 299 8.57 -41.33 9.35
C SER A 299 8.64 -40.64 7.99
N LEU A 300 7.50 -40.54 7.31
CA LEU A 300 7.34 -39.71 6.11
C LEU A 300 7.64 -38.25 6.48
N GLY A 301 8.88 -37.83 6.20
CA GLY A 301 9.37 -36.49 5.92
C GLY A 301 8.74 -35.34 6.71
N SER A 302 9.36 -34.96 7.85
CA SER A 302 9.25 -33.59 8.36
C SER A 302 10.43 -32.77 7.82
N ALA A 303 10.19 -31.84 6.89
CA ALA A 303 11.17 -30.84 6.50
C ALA A 303 10.98 -29.61 7.39
N LYS A 304 11.96 -29.30 8.25
CA LYS A 304 12.02 -28.01 8.95
C LYS A 304 12.86 -27.06 8.12
N PHE A 305 12.27 -25.94 7.73
CA PHE A 305 12.95 -24.88 7.02
C PHE A 305 13.45 -23.85 8.03
N GLN A 306 14.76 -23.66 8.10
CA GLN A 306 15.39 -22.63 8.90
C GLN A 306 16.14 -21.69 7.96
N VAL A 307 15.85 -20.40 8.05
CA VAL A 307 16.55 -19.35 7.30
C VAL A 307 17.69 -18.86 8.17
N GLU A 308 18.93 -19.03 7.72
CA GLU A 308 20.14 -18.69 8.49
C GLU A 308 21.02 -17.69 7.71
N LEU A 309 21.67 -16.76 8.42
CA LEU A 309 22.51 -15.69 7.85
C LEU A 309 23.99 -16.01 8.08
N ILE A 310 24.83 -15.83 7.05
CA ILE A 310 26.29 -15.97 7.15
C ILE A 310 26.95 -14.64 6.77
N ASP A 311 27.74 -14.09 7.68
CA ASP A 311 28.56 -12.90 7.46
C ASP A 311 29.96 -13.32 6.97
N LEU A 312 30.47 -12.68 5.90
CA LEU A 312 31.82 -12.94 5.39
C LEU A 312 32.74 -11.79 5.81
N ALA A 313 33.32 -11.90 7.00
CA ALA A 313 34.51 -11.15 7.36
C ALA A 313 35.75 -11.86 6.80
N LEU A 314 36.67 -11.08 6.23
CA LEU A 314 37.97 -11.48 5.70
C LEU A 314 38.76 -12.33 6.72
N GLU A 315 38.92 -13.62 6.47
CA GLU A 315 40.07 -14.39 6.96
C GLU A 315 41.15 -14.33 5.87
N PRO A 316 42.35 -13.79 6.14
CA PRO A 316 43.46 -13.86 5.20
C PRO A 316 43.99 -15.30 5.17
N GLU A 317 44.34 -15.77 3.97
CA GLU A 317 45.02 -17.04 3.74
C GLU A 317 46.21 -17.25 4.69
N ALA A 318 46.12 -18.26 5.56
CA ALA A 318 47.26 -19.06 6.02
C ALA A 318 46.78 -20.29 6.81
N PHE A 319 46.53 -21.41 6.12
CA PHE A 319 46.60 -22.73 6.77
C PHE A 319 47.14 -23.78 5.81
N THR A 320 48.46 -23.99 5.86
CA THR A 320 49.13 -25.18 5.35
C THR A 320 49.13 -26.26 6.44
N GLY A 321 48.39 -27.34 6.25
CA GLY A 321 48.52 -28.58 7.03
C GLY A 321 47.21 -29.37 7.16
N PRO A 322 47.20 -30.70 6.94
CA PRO A 322 45.99 -31.50 7.04
C PRO A 322 45.74 -31.94 8.48
N PRO A 323 44.50 -31.90 8.99
CA PRO A 323 44.13 -32.68 10.15
C PRO A 323 43.57 -34.04 9.71
N SER A 324 44.19 -35.07 10.25
CA SER A 324 43.79 -36.46 10.22
C SER A 324 42.54 -36.71 11.09
N GLY A 325 41.63 -37.55 10.59
CA GLY A 325 40.82 -38.45 11.42
C GLY A 325 39.33 -38.14 11.59
N LEU A 326 38.50 -38.67 10.70
CA LEU A 326 37.24 -39.45 10.93
C LEU A 326 36.42 -39.48 9.61
N PRO A 327 35.65 -40.56 9.35
CA PRO A 327 35.13 -40.84 8.02
C PRO A 327 33.92 -39.96 7.69
N ALA A 328 34.00 -39.23 6.59
CA ALA A 328 32.84 -38.60 5.96
C ALA A 328 32.07 -39.68 5.18
N ASP A 329 30.81 -39.85 5.54
CA ASP A 329 29.82 -40.57 4.73
C ASP A 329 29.47 -39.69 3.51
N PRO A 330 29.82 -40.10 2.28
CA PRO A 330 29.68 -39.28 1.09
C PRO A 330 28.23 -39.11 0.60
N ASP A 331 27.25 -39.77 1.23
CA ASP A 331 25.84 -39.74 0.79
C ASP A 331 24.94 -38.77 1.60
N ALA A 332 25.48 -38.04 2.59
CA ALA A 332 24.69 -37.24 3.54
C ALA A 332 24.51 -35.74 3.18
N VAL A 333 25.03 -35.26 2.06
CA VAL A 333 24.96 -33.83 1.70
C VAL A 333 24.01 -33.62 0.53
N GLY A 334 22.76 -33.25 0.84
CA GLY A 334 21.81 -32.72 -0.14
C GLY A 334 22.25 -31.35 -0.70
N PRO A 335 21.76 -30.94 -1.89
CA PRO A 335 22.16 -29.70 -2.52
C PRO A 335 21.79 -28.48 -1.65
N VAL A 336 22.77 -27.63 -1.38
CA VAL A 336 22.59 -26.35 -0.68
C VAL A 336 22.37 -25.26 -1.72
N VAL A 337 21.15 -24.76 -1.83
CA VAL A 337 20.80 -23.64 -2.73
C VAL A 337 20.95 -22.32 -1.98
N THR A 338 21.70 -21.37 -2.55
CA THR A 338 21.98 -20.04 -1.96
C THR A 338 21.41 -18.95 -2.86
N GLN A 339 20.60 -18.02 -2.35
CA GLN A 339 19.91 -17.02 -3.19
C GLN A 339 19.93 -15.61 -2.56
N SER A 340 19.90 -14.57 -3.41
CA SER A 340 19.96 -13.14 -3.02
C SER A 340 18.62 -12.45 -3.34
N LEU A 341 18.11 -11.61 -2.42
CA LEU A 341 16.85 -10.87 -2.59
C LEU A 341 17.09 -9.36 -2.53
N PHE A 342 16.39 -8.59 -3.37
CA PHE A 342 16.34 -7.12 -3.29
C PHE A 342 14.89 -6.64 -3.21
N LEU A 343 14.55 -5.81 -2.20
CA LEU A 343 13.20 -5.29 -1.97
C LEU A 343 13.08 -3.75 -2.16
N PRO A 344 11.92 -3.23 -2.64
CA PRO A 344 11.67 -1.78 -2.84
C PRO A 344 11.31 -0.95 -1.58
N SER A 345 11.26 0.38 -1.75
CA SER A 345 10.72 1.41 -0.81
C SER A 345 10.19 2.65 -1.58
N PRO A 346 9.18 3.44 -1.13
CA PRO A 346 8.07 3.19 -0.17
C PRO A 346 6.63 3.51 -0.71
N SER A 347 5.61 2.99 0.00
CA SER A 347 4.27 3.59 0.22
C SER A 347 3.88 3.45 1.72
N PRO A 348 2.93 4.22 2.29
CA PRO A 348 2.85 4.45 3.73
C PRO A 348 1.75 3.65 4.45
N ARG A 349 1.77 2.30 4.47
CA ARG A 349 0.85 1.52 5.33
C ARG A 349 1.47 0.27 6.01
N PRO A 350 1.06 -0.03 7.26
CA PRO A 350 1.34 -1.32 7.92
C PRO A 350 0.52 -2.48 7.33
N TYR A 351 1.10 -3.69 7.27
CA TYR A 351 0.41 -4.90 6.78
C TYR A 351 -0.62 -5.47 7.74
N SER A 352 -1.43 -6.37 7.19
CA SER A 352 -2.01 -7.44 7.96
C SER A 352 -1.13 -8.69 7.91
N MET A 353 -0.98 -9.40 9.04
CA MET A 353 -0.41 -10.77 9.09
C MET A 353 -1.16 -11.77 8.17
N ARG A 354 -2.28 -11.36 7.57
CA ARG A 354 -3.12 -12.18 6.69
C ARG A 354 -2.43 -12.51 5.38
N ASP A 355 -1.69 -11.59 4.77
CA ASP A 355 -1.12 -11.81 3.43
C ASP A 355 0.03 -12.82 3.47
N LEU A 356 0.87 -12.72 4.50
CA LEU A 356 1.92 -13.71 4.78
C LEU A 356 1.32 -15.06 5.22
N ARG A 357 0.19 -15.05 5.92
CA ARG A 357 -0.54 -16.27 6.28
C ARG A 357 -1.15 -16.94 5.05
N ALA A 358 -1.77 -16.16 4.16
CA ALA A 358 -2.30 -16.64 2.89
C ALA A 358 -1.20 -17.29 2.05
N ALA A 359 -0.05 -16.62 1.90
CA ALA A 359 1.11 -17.21 1.22
C ALA A 359 1.54 -18.57 1.83
N SER A 360 1.58 -18.68 3.16
CA SER A 360 1.85 -19.94 3.85
C SER A 360 0.78 -21.00 3.61
N GLU A 361 -0.51 -20.63 3.68
CA GLU A 361 -1.64 -21.53 3.48
C GLU A 361 -1.69 -22.05 2.04
N ILE A 362 -1.40 -21.21 1.04
CA ILE A 362 -1.30 -21.57 -0.37
C ILE A 362 -0.18 -22.60 -0.57
N LEU A 363 1.01 -22.33 -0.03
CA LEU A 363 2.14 -23.26 -0.11
C LEU A 363 1.82 -24.59 0.58
N ALA A 364 1.20 -24.53 1.77
CA ALA A 364 0.80 -25.73 2.49
C ALA A 364 -0.23 -26.57 1.72
N ALA A 365 -1.24 -25.92 1.12
CA ALA A 365 -2.24 -26.60 0.32
C ALA A 365 -1.62 -27.26 -0.92
N ARG A 366 -0.74 -26.53 -1.62
CA ARG A 366 -0.06 -27.00 -2.85
C ARG A 366 0.83 -28.22 -2.59
N TRP A 367 1.61 -28.18 -1.51
CA TRP A 367 2.53 -29.25 -1.12
C TRP A 367 1.89 -30.32 -0.22
N LYS A 368 0.58 -30.20 0.06
CA LYS A 368 -0.18 -31.09 0.95
C LYS A 368 0.51 -31.26 2.32
N LEU A 369 1.07 -30.17 2.84
CA LEU A 369 1.77 -30.19 4.13
C LEU A 369 0.76 -30.36 5.27
N PRO A 370 1.00 -31.31 6.19
CA PRO A 370 0.18 -31.44 7.40
C PRO A 370 0.33 -30.19 8.29
N GLU A 371 -0.64 -29.95 9.18
CA GLU A 371 -0.72 -28.70 9.95
C GLU A 371 0.55 -28.38 10.77
N ASP A 372 1.22 -29.40 11.26
CA ASP A 372 2.47 -29.34 12.02
C ASP A 372 3.70 -29.01 11.15
N GLN A 373 3.56 -29.11 9.83
CA GLN A 373 4.60 -28.80 8.84
C GLN A 373 4.30 -27.52 8.05
N ARG A 374 3.23 -26.79 8.37
CA ARG A 374 2.92 -25.51 7.71
C ARG A 374 3.97 -24.45 8.02
N PHE A 375 4.26 -23.60 7.03
CA PHE A 375 5.23 -22.53 7.19
C PHE A 375 4.74 -21.50 8.21
N SER A 376 5.61 -21.12 9.13
CA SER A 376 5.39 -19.97 9.98
C SER A 376 6.23 -18.81 9.45
N ILE A 377 5.67 -18.02 8.53
CA ILE A 377 6.29 -16.75 8.15
C ILE A 377 6.12 -15.77 9.32
N ARG A 378 7.13 -15.65 10.19
CA ARG A 378 7.12 -14.70 11.31
C ARG A 378 7.73 -13.38 10.88
N ALA A 379 6.90 -12.36 10.70
CA ALA A 379 7.39 -10.99 10.74
C ALA A 379 7.69 -10.63 12.20
N HIS A 380 8.97 -10.57 12.58
CA HIS A 380 9.35 -10.13 13.92
C HIS A 380 9.03 -8.63 14.05
N ARG A 381 7.90 -8.32 14.69
CA ARG A 381 7.44 -6.94 14.89
C ARG A 381 8.29 -6.19 15.92
N GLU A 382 8.86 -6.91 16.90
CA GLU A 382 9.82 -6.38 17.87
C GLU A 382 10.85 -7.46 18.19
N VAL A 383 12.13 -7.13 17.98
CA VAL A 383 13.26 -7.90 18.48
C VAL A 383 13.64 -7.27 19.83
N PRO A 384 13.64 -8.01 20.96
CA PRO A 384 14.05 -7.49 22.27
C PRO A 384 15.41 -6.79 22.16
N GLU A 385 15.66 -5.72 22.94
CA GLU A 385 16.92 -4.94 22.92
C GLU A 385 18.18 -5.82 23.01
N GLU A 386 18.06 -6.95 23.69
CA GLU A 386 19.11 -7.96 23.89
C GLU A 386 19.60 -8.60 22.58
N ASN A 387 18.85 -8.46 21.49
CA ASN A 387 19.14 -9.02 20.17
C ASN A 387 19.47 -7.92 19.13
N ALA A 388 20.19 -6.86 19.55
CA ALA A 388 20.66 -5.79 18.67
C ALA A 388 21.44 -6.29 17.43
N SER A 389 22.16 -7.41 17.56
CA SER A 389 22.84 -8.08 16.45
C SER A 389 21.85 -8.59 15.39
N LEU A 390 20.75 -9.23 15.83
CA LEU A 390 19.68 -9.69 14.93
C LEU A 390 18.95 -8.52 14.26
N ARG A 391 18.81 -7.39 14.97
CA ARG A 391 18.22 -6.14 14.43
C ARG A 391 19.10 -5.51 13.34
N ALA A 392 20.41 -5.49 13.54
CA ALA A 392 21.38 -5.06 12.53
C ALA A 392 21.45 -6.02 11.33
N GLN A 393 21.30 -7.31 11.57
CA GLN A 393 21.29 -8.36 10.54
C GLN A 393 19.98 -8.38 9.73
N LEU A 394 18.82 -8.14 10.34
CA LEU A 394 17.55 -8.03 9.60
C LEU A 394 17.43 -6.69 8.86
N GLY A 395 18.01 -5.61 9.41
CA GLY A 395 18.14 -4.32 8.73
C GLY A 395 19.09 -4.33 7.53
N SER A 396 19.99 -5.32 7.41
CA SER A 396 20.83 -5.50 6.23
C SER A 396 20.18 -6.36 5.14
N VAL A 397 19.29 -7.29 5.51
CA VAL A 397 18.53 -8.17 4.57
C VAL A 397 17.44 -7.41 3.81
N PHE A 398 16.76 -6.47 4.46
CA PHE A 398 15.64 -5.74 3.85
C PHE A 398 15.94 -4.25 3.60
N GLY A 399 17.20 -3.85 3.76
CA GLY A 399 17.56 -2.45 3.98
C GLY A 399 16.91 -1.93 5.27
N ASN A 400 17.06 -0.64 5.58
CA ASN A 400 16.36 0.03 6.70
C ASN A 400 14.82 0.12 6.48
N ALA A 401 14.20 -0.93 5.91
CA ALA A 401 12.77 -1.08 5.74
C ALA A 401 12.17 -1.63 7.04
N THR A 402 11.53 -0.73 7.79
CA THR A 402 10.57 -1.11 8.83
C THR A 402 9.42 -1.93 8.21
N ALA A 403 8.77 -2.77 9.03
CA ALA A 403 7.73 -3.73 8.66
C ALA A 403 6.39 -3.14 8.11
N ASN A 404 6.41 -2.06 7.31
CA ASN A 404 5.25 -1.31 6.77
C ASN A 404 5.37 -0.99 5.24
N ARG A 405 5.99 -1.84 4.41
CA ARG A 405 6.47 -1.62 3.00
C ARG A 405 6.45 -2.77 1.89
N TYR A 406 5.58 -3.79 1.88
CA TYR A 406 5.76 -5.15 1.23
C TYR A 406 4.50 -5.69 0.49
N ALA A 407 3.46 -4.90 0.22
CA ALA A 407 2.29 -5.41 -0.53
C ALA A 407 2.66 -6.11 -1.87
N PRO A 408 3.61 -5.62 -2.70
CA PRO A 408 3.96 -6.28 -3.96
C PRO A 408 4.90 -7.50 -3.83
N VAL A 409 5.20 -7.99 -2.62
CA VAL A 409 6.28 -8.97 -2.38
C VAL A 409 5.76 -10.41 -2.18
N THR A 410 4.47 -10.60 -1.87
CA THR A 410 3.89 -11.93 -1.58
C THR A 410 4.14 -12.94 -2.69
N LEU A 411 3.97 -12.55 -3.95
CA LEU A 411 4.23 -13.46 -5.06
C LEU A 411 5.70 -13.89 -5.12
N GLY A 412 6.63 -12.93 -4.97
CA GLY A 412 8.06 -13.23 -4.96
C GLY A 412 8.43 -14.23 -3.86
N LEU A 413 7.84 -14.09 -2.66
CA LEU A 413 8.03 -15.03 -1.56
C LEU A 413 7.51 -16.44 -1.88
N ILE A 414 6.31 -16.53 -2.47
CA ILE A 414 5.70 -17.82 -2.83
C ILE A 414 6.53 -18.51 -3.93
N LEU A 415 6.96 -17.77 -4.95
CA LEU A 415 7.79 -18.31 -6.03
C LEU A 415 9.17 -18.76 -5.53
N MET A 416 9.78 -18.02 -4.59
CA MET A 416 11.03 -18.45 -3.97
C MET A 416 10.88 -19.74 -3.16
N ALA A 417 9.80 -19.85 -2.39
CA ALA A 417 9.51 -21.06 -1.64
C ALA A 417 9.32 -22.24 -2.61
N GLU A 418 8.53 -22.07 -3.65
CA GLU A 418 8.30 -23.09 -4.68
C GLU A 418 9.61 -23.53 -5.36
N SER A 419 10.46 -22.58 -5.78
CA SER A 419 11.78 -22.88 -6.37
C SER A 419 12.65 -23.67 -5.40
N SER A 420 12.63 -23.31 -4.12
CA SER A 420 13.38 -24.02 -3.06
C SER A 420 12.89 -25.46 -2.87
N PHE A 421 11.59 -25.72 -3.05
CA PHE A 421 11.04 -27.08 -3.02
C PHE A 421 11.39 -27.91 -4.23
N GLN A 422 11.39 -27.30 -5.42
CA GLN A 422 11.71 -27.98 -6.67
C GLN A 422 13.22 -28.21 -6.84
N GLY A 423 14.05 -27.46 -6.09
CA GLY A 423 15.50 -27.50 -6.20
C GLY A 423 16.03 -26.66 -7.36
N ASP A 424 15.21 -25.80 -7.93
CA ASP A 424 15.56 -24.91 -9.03
C ASP A 424 16.29 -23.67 -8.51
N GLU A 425 17.28 -23.20 -9.28
CA GLU A 425 17.97 -21.94 -9.02
C GLU A 425 17.17 -20.78 -9.63
N ILE A 426 16.99 -19.67 -8.90
CA ILE A 426 16.29 -18.48 -9.40
C ILE A 426 17.30 -17.56 -10.10
N ASP A 427 16.97 -17.06 -11.28
CA ASP A 427 17.80 -16.06 -11.97
C ASP A 427 17.77 -14.72 -11.22
N PRO A 428 18.93 -14.23 -10.70
CA PRO A 428 19.00 -12.94 -9.99
C PRO A 428 18.70 -11.72 -10.88
N GLY A 429 18.67 -11.87 -12.20
CA GLY A 429 18.29 -10.84 -13.16
C GLY A 429 16.78 -10.64 -13.34
N VAL A 430 15.95 -11.40 -12.61
CA VAL A 430 14.49 -11.32 -12.66
C VAL A 430 13.92 -10.65 -11.41
N ALA A 431 13.21 -9.55 -11.59
CA ALA A 431 12.36 -8.96 -10.56
C ALA A 431 10.94 -9.53 -10.67
N VAL A 432 10.27 -9.72 -9.54
CA VAL A 432 8.88 -10.17 -9.47
C VAL A 432 8.04 -9.10 -8.79
N SER A 433 6.88 -8.77 -9.39
CA SER A 433 5.90 -7.87 -8.78
C SER A 433 4.50 -8.43 -8.94
N GLY A 434 3.84 -8.70 -7.82
CA GLY A 434 2.49 -9.25 -7.80
C GLY A 434 2.01 -9.55 -6.39
N MET A 435 0.70 -9.52 -6.25
CA MET A 435 0.01 -9.93 -5.03
C MET A 435 -0.62 -11.30 -5.22
N VAL A 436 -0.82 -12.04 -4.15
CA VAL A 436 -1.61 -13.28 -4.16
C VAL A 436 -2.66 -13.14 -3.08
N ASP A 437 -3.93 -13.32 -3.43
CA ASP A 437 -5.01 -13.25 -2.46
C ASP A 437 -5.14 -14.53 -1.63
N SER A 438 -6.13 -14.59 -0.74
CA SER A 438 -6.36 -15.75 0.11
C SER A 438 -6.75 -17.02 -0.65
N ASP A 439 -7.24 -16.88 -1.88
CA ASP A 439 -7.65 -18.00 -2.72
C ASP A 439 -6.48 -18.55 -3.54
N GLY A 440 -5.31 -17.92 -3.45
CA GLY A 440 -4.14 -18.26 -4.27
C GLY A 440 -4.17 -17.61 -5.64
N ASP A 441 -5.14 -16.73 -5.90
CA ASP A 441 -5.23 -16.01 -7.16
C ASP A 441 -4.23 -14.88 -7.17
N TRP A 442 -3.46 -14.82 -8.26
CA TRP A 442 -2.55 -13.74 -8.49
C TRP A 442 -3.35 -12.46 -8.78
N LEU A 443 -3.11 -11.38 -8.05
CA LEU A 443 -3.64 -10.06 -8.33
C LEU A 443 -2.59 -9.16 -9.02
N PRO A 444 -3.01 -8.31 -9.98
CA PRO A 444 -2.12 -7.32 -10.57
C PRO A 444 -1.55 -6.40 -9.47
N PRO A 445 -0.32 -5.92 -9.63
CA PRO A 445 0.28 -5.02 -8.66
C PRO A 445 -0.48 -3.69 -8.62
N GLU A 446 -0.61 -3.12 -7.44
CA GLU A 446 -1.17 -1.77 -7.24
C GLU A 446 -0.21 -0.66 -7.71
N MET A 447 1.07 -1.01 -7.87
CA MET A 447 2.08 -0.07 -8.32
C MET A 447 1.83 0.37 -9.77
N ARG A 448 2.10 1.64 -10.04
CA ARG A 448 2.02 2.18 -11.40
C ARG A 448 3.13 1.60 -12.28
N PRO A 449 2.91 1.45 -13.60
CA PRO A 449 3.92 0.93 -14.51
C PRO A 449 5.27 1.67 -14.42
N HIS A 450 5.26 3.00 -14.35
CA HIS A 450 6.51 3.77 -14.26
C HIS A 450 7.31 3.41 -13.00
N GLN A 451 6.64 3.32 -11.85
CA GLN A 451 7.27 2.99 -10.57
C GLN A 451 7.87 1.60 -10.60
N MET A 452 7.14 0.65 -11.20
CA MET A 452 7.61 -0.73 -11.34
C MET A 452 8.85 -0.82 -12.21
N TRP A 453 8.88 -0.15 -13.35
CA TRP A 453 10.06 -0.14 -14.23
C TRP A 453 11.25 0.52 -13.57
N THR A 454 11.05 1.70 -12.97
CA THR A 454 12.11 2.40 -12.23
C THR A 454 12.67 1.52 -11.11
N GLN A 455 11.80 0.81 -10.39
CA GLN A 455 12.22 -0.06 -9.30
C GLN A 455 12.95 -1.30 -9.79
N ALA A 456 12.47 -1.95 -10.85
CA ALA A 456 13.15 -3.10 -11.45
C ALA A 456 14.57 -2.71 -11.91
N MET A 457 14.74 -1.54 -12.53
CA MET A 457 16.06 -1.01 -12.89
C MET A 457 16.95 -0.76 -11.67
N LYS A 458 16.41 -0.17 -10.59
CA LYS A 458 17.16 0.05 -9.34
C LYS A 458 17.65 -1.26 -8.72
N CYS A 459 16.90 -2.34 -8.90
CA CYS A 459 17.28 -3.69 -8.49
C CYS A 459 18.26 -4.38 -9.47
N GLY A 460 18.64 -3.73 -10.57
CA GLY A 460 19.48 -4.34 -11.60
C GLY A 460 18.78 -5.45 -12.41
N ALA A 461 17.46 -5.55 -12.32
CA ALA A 461 16.70 -6.57 -13.01
C ALA A 461 16.53 -6.20 -14.50
N GLY A 462 16.90 -7.13 -15.39
CA GLY A 462 16.66 -7.01 -16.82
C GLY A 462 15.28 -7.52 -17.24
N VAL A 463 14.67 -8.36 -16.41
CA VAL A 463 13.36 -8.98 -16.62
C VAL A 463 12.46 -8.67 -15.43
N LEU A 464 11.18 -8.37 -15.69
CA LEU A 464 10.15 -8.12 -14.70
C LEU A 464 8.98 -9.09 -14.92
N LEU A 465 8.74 -9.95 -13.94
CA LEU A 465 7.58 -10.82 -13.92
C LEU A 465 6.41 -10.09 -13.25
N THR A 466 5.28 -9.96 -13.94
CA THR A 466 4.10 -9.32 -13.35
C THR A 466 2.79 -9.81 -13.95
N LYS A 467 1.66 -9.56 -13.26
CA LYS A 467 0.33 -9.80 -13.80
C LYS A 467 -0.21 -8.52 -14.42
N THR A 468 -0.73 -8.66 -15.63
CA THR A 468 -1.35 -7.54 -16.33
C THR A 468 -2.79 -7.29 -15.83
N SER A 469 -3.19 -6.02 -15.91
CA SER A 469 -4.58 -5.60 -15.89
C SER A 469 -4.80 -4.64 -17.06
N PRO A 470 -6.05 -4.44 -17.54
CA PRO A 470 -6.31 -3.45 -18.58
C PRO A 470 -5.81 -2.05 -18.22
N ILE A 471 -5.87 -1.69 -16.93
CA ILE A 471 -5.36 -0.42 -16.41
C ILE A 471 -3.83 -0.38 -16.53
N PHE A 472 -3.15 -1.48 -16.22
CA PHE A 472 -1.69 -1.58 -16.31
C PHE A 472 -1.18 -1.50 -17.75
N GLU A 473 -1.82 -2.23 -18.68
CA GLU A 473 -1.54 -2.17 -20.12
C GLU A 473 -1.82 -0.76 -20.69
N GLY A 474 -2.90 -0.12 -20.24
CA GLY A 474 -3.18 1.28 -20.54
C GLY A 474 -2.05 2.19 -20.08
N GLY A 475 -1.63 2.07 -18.82
CA GLY A 475 -0.54 2.87 -18.26
C GLY A 475 0.80 2.70 -18.98
N LEU A 476 1.12 1.50 -19.49
CA LEU A 476 2.31 1.33 -20.34
C LEU A 476 2.18 2.06 -21.68
N SER A 477 1.01 2.00 -22.29
CA SER A 477 0.73 2.77 -23.50
C SER A 477 0.86 4.27 -23.24
N ASP A 478 0.39 4.74 -22.08
CA ASP A 478 0.49 6.14 -21.67
C ASP A 478 1.95 6.57 -21.50
N LEU A 479 2.83 5.71 -20.97
CA LEU A 479 4.27 6.01 -20.90
C LEU A 479 4.91 6.13 -22.28
N LEU A 480 4.52 5.29 -23.25
CA LEU A 480 5.00 5.43 -24.63
C LEU A 480 4.51 6.74 -25.26
N ILE A 481 3.24 7.08 -25.06
CA ILE A 481 2.67 8.36 -25.50
C ILE A 481 3.39 9.51 -24.79
N ALA A 482 3.78 9.37 -23.53
CA ALA A 482 4.56 10.37 -22.80
C ALA A 482 6.02 10.49 -23.27
N GLY A 483 6.44 9.71 -24.26
CA GLY A 483 7.80 9.72 -24.79
C GLY A 483 8.80 8.94 -23.94
N GLN A 484 8.32 8.11 -23.01
CA GLN A 484 9.15 7.28 -22.14
C GLN A 484 9.42 5.89 -22.72
N ALA A 485 9.58 5.80 -24.04
CA ALA A 485 9.93 4.55 -24.71
C ALA A 485 11.27 3.97 -24.22
N ASP A 486 12.24 4.83 -23.89
CA ASP A 486 13.51 4.43 -23.32
C ASP A 486 13.37 3.76 -21.94
N LEU A 487 12.42 4.22 -21.12
CA LEU A 487 12.12 3.57 -19.85
C LEU A 487 11.53 2.19 -20.11
N ILE A 488 10.55 2.06 -21.00
CA ILE A 488 9.93 0.76 -21.28
C ILE A 488 10.93 -0.23 -21.88
N LEU A 489 11.83 0.23 -22.75
CA LEU A 489 12.89 -0.59 -23.33
C LEU A 489 13.95 -1.02 -22.31
N SER A 490 14.05 -0.45 -21.12
CA SER A 490 15.10 -0.82 -20.16
C SER A 490 14.83 -2.16 -19.45
N VAL A 491 13.57 -2.58 -19.33
CA VAL A 491 13.17 -3.79 -18.60
C VAL A 491 12.18 -4.61 -19.44
N GLN A 492 12.40 -5.92 -19.48
CA GLN A 492 11.56 -6.88 -20.20
C GLN A 492 10.46 -7.41 -19.29
N ALA A 493 9.22 -6.95 -19.47
CA ALA A 493 8.08 -7.44 -18.71
C ALA A 493 7.47 -8.69 -19.36
N LEU A 494 7.30 -9.74 -18.55
CA LEU A 494 6.66 -11.00 -18.91
C LEU A 494 5.42 -11.21 -18.05
N VAL A 495 4.33 -11.69 -18.67
CA VAL A 495 3.04 -11.93 -18.01
C VAL A 495 2.70 -13.42 -18.04
N PRO A 496 3.12 -14.21 -17.05
CA PRO A 496 2.74 -15.63 -17.01
C PRO A 496 1.22 -15.80 -16.95
N GLY A 497 0.71 -16.78 -17.69
CA GLY A 497 -0.68 -17.19 -17.68
C GLY A 497 -1.04 -18.10 -16.50
N SER A 498 -0.04 -18.75 -15.88
CA SER A 498 -0.23 -19.57 -14.68
C SER A 498 0.91 -19.42 -13.67
N PHE A 499 0.69 -19.91 -12.46
CA PHE A 499 1.72 -19.96 -11.42
C PHE A 499 2.90 -20.87 -11.82
N GLU A 500 2.65 -22.01 -12.45
CA GLU A 500 3.69 -22.93 -12.93
C GLU A 500 4.54 -22.33 -14.04
N GLU A 501 3.94 -21.48 -14.87
CA GLU A 501 4.67 -20.69 -15.85
C GLU A 501 5.54 -19.64 -15.17
N ALA A 502 5.03 -18.97 -14.14
CA ALA A 502 5.78 -18.00 -13.35
C ALA A 502 7.05 -18.60 -12.74
N VAL A 503 6.96 -19.80 -12.16
CA VAL A 503 8.11 -20.55 -11.63
C VAL A 503 9.12 -20.83 -12.75
N ARG A 504 8.67 -21.37 -13.88
CA ARG A 504 9.54 -21.65 -15.04
C ARG A 504 10.24 -20.41 -15.60
N LEU A 505 9.58 -19.25 -15.57
CA LEU A 505 10.16 -17.99 -16.06
C LEU A 505 11.27 -17.44 -15.14
N ILE A 506 11.21 -17.74 -13.84
CA ILE A 506 12.22 -17.29 -12.86
C ILE A 506 13.36 -18.31 -12.67
N SER A 507 13.13 -19.59 -12.97
CA SER A 507 14.10 -20.67 -12.77
C SER A 507 15.23 -20.69 -13.82
N VAL A 508 16.35 -21.29 -13.44
CA VAL A 508 17.50 -21.65 -14.27
C VAL A 508 17.71 -23.17 -14.19
N PRO A 509 17.89 -23.88 -15.32
CA PRO A 509 18.00 -23.38 -16.69
C PRO A 509 16.65 -22.96 -17.27
N ARG A 510 16.68 -21.94 -18.14
CA ARG A 510 15.50 -21.44 -18.85
C ARG A 510 15.17 -22.26 -20.09
N ASP A 511 13.92 -22.17 -20.51
CA ASP A 511 13.47 -22.68 -21.80
C ASP A 511 14.30 -22.04 -22.96
N PRO A 512 14.77 -22.84 -23.95
CA PRO A 512 15.56 -22.32 -25.06
C PRO A 512 14.86 -21.26 -25.92
N GLU A 513 13.53 -21.32 -26.07
CA GLU A 513 12.76 -20.32 -26.82
C GLU A 513 12.69 -19.01 -26.04
N LEU A 514 12.54 -19.10 -24.71
CA LEU A 514 12.61 -17.94 -23.82
C LEU A 514 13.98 -17.27 -23.87
N GLU A 515 15.07 -18.01 -23.74
CA GLU A 515 16.43 -17.44 -23.84
C GLU A 515 16.68 -16.78 -25.20
N LYS A 516 16.20 -17.41 -26.28
CA LYS A 516 16.26 -16.82 -27.63
C LYS A 516 15.48 -15.51 -27.72
N ALA A 517 14.27 -15.46 -27.16
CA ALA A 517 13.45 -14.25 -27.14
C ALA A 517 14.10 -13.12 -26.32
N LEU A 518 14.61 -13.44 -25.12
CA LEU A 518 15.33 -12.49 -24.26
C LEU A 518 16.59 -11.95 -24.94
N ALA A 519 17.34 -12.81 -25.65
CA ALA A 519 18.52 -12.41 -26.42
C ALA A 519 18.15 -11.47 -27.58
N LEU A 520 17.13 -11.81 -28.37
CA LEU A 520 16.63 -10.94 -29.44
C LEU A 520 16.18 -9.58 -28.92
N PHE A 521 15.50 -9.54 -27.78
CA PHE A 521 15.09 -8.29 -27.16
C PHE A 521 16.30 -7.47 -26.67
N ARG A 522 17.33 -8.10 -26.08
CA ARG A 522 18.58 -7.41 -25.69
C ARG A 522 19.27 -6.75 -26.88
N GLU A 523 19.22 -7.35 -28.07
CA GLU A 523 19.73 -6.70 -29.29
C GLU A 523 18.97 -5.42 -29.62
N ILE A 524 17.65 -5.40 -29.41
CA ILE A 524 16.83 -4.18 -29.57
C ILE A 524 17.22 -3.15 -28.50
N GLN A 525 17.40 -3.58 -27.24
CA GLN A 525 17.84 -2.70 -26.16
C GLN A 525 19.20 -2.05 -26.45
N ALA A 526 20.13 -2.77 -27.09
CA ALA A 526 21.45 -2.24 -27.44
C ALA A 526 21.39 -1.04 -28.41
N LEU A 527 20.31 -0.91 -29.20
CA LEU A 527 20.11 0.22 -30.12
C LEU A 527 19.90 1.56 -29.40
N ARG A 528 19.54 1.55 -28.10
CA ARG A 528 19.36 2.76 -27.27
C ARG A 528 20.62 3.61 -27.15
N SER A 529 21.79 3.01 -27.40
CA SER A 529 23.06 3.75 -27.45
C SER A 529 23.21 4.64 -28.70
N ARG A 530 22.37 4.44 -29.73
CA ARG A 530 22.50 5.07 -31.05
C ARG A 530 21.27 5.88 -31.47
N MET A 531 20.11 5.57 -30.91
CA MET A 531 18.82 6.12 -31.32
C MET A 531 17.93 6.32 -30.09
N SER A 532 17.00 7.26 -30.18
CA SER A 532 16.00 7.44 -29.12
C SER A 532 15.01 6.26 -29.08
N GLY A 533 14.41 6.00 -27.93
CA GLY A 533 13.42 4.92 -27.79
C GLY A 533 12.26 5.03 -28.78
N GLU A 534 11.78 6.24 -29.07
CA GLU A 534 10.68 6.45 -30.04
C GLU A 534 11.09 6.05 -31.47
N GLU A 535 12.33 6.37 -31.88
CA GLU A 535 12.84 6.01 -33.21
C GLU A 535 13.07 4.50 -33.33
N ILE A 536 13.54 3.85 -32.26
CA ILE A 536 13.73 2.40 -32.19
C ILE A 536 12.40 1.69 -32.46
N VAL A 537 11.33 2.10 -31.77
CA VAL A 537 10.02 1.45 -31.87
C VAL A 537 9.34 1.67 -33.23
N LYS A 538 9.61 2.81 -33.88
CA LYS A 538 9.12 3.11 -35.23
C LYS A 538 9.89 2.41 -36.35
N ASN A 539 11.03 1.78 -36.04
CA ASN A 539 11.85 1.11 -37.05
C ASN A 539 11.23 -0.23 -37.49
N ILE A 540 10.99 -0.40 -38.79
CA ILE A 540 10.35 -1.61 -39.37
C ILE A 540 11.13 -2.89 -39.00
N LYS A 541 12.47 -2.87 -39.05
CA LYS A 541 13.29 -4.04 -38.70
C LYS A 541 13.22 -4.38 -37.22
N VAL A 542 13.03 -3.37 -36.36
CA VAL A 542 12.80 -3.60 -34.93
C VAL A 542 11.41 -4.21 -34.72
N GLN A 543 10.39 -3.75 -35.44
CA GLN A 543 9.05 -4.33 -35.39
C GLN A 543 9.03 -5.80 -35.82
N GLU A 544 9.71 -6.16 -36.91
CA GLU A 544 9.89 -7.56 -37.33
C GLU A 544 10.58 -8.41 -36.24
N ARG A 545 11.55 -7.85 -35.52
CA ARG A 545 12.20 -8.52 -34.38
C ARG A 545 11.28 -8.65 -33.18
N LEU A 546 10.47 -7.64 -32.87
CA LEU A 546 9.47 -7.71 -31.81
C LEU A 546 8.40 -8.78 -32.12
N GLU A 547 8.00 -8.93 -33.38
CA GLU A 547 7.14 -10.02 -33.82
C GLU A 547 7.79 -11.39 -33.61
N GLN A 548 9.10 -11.53 -33.90
CA GLN A 548 9.84 -12.76 -33.62
C GLN A 548 9.91 -13.07 -32.11
N VAL A 549 10.10 -12.03 -31.27
CA VAL A 549 10.06 -12.17 -29.81
C VAL A 549 8.69 -12.67 -29.36
N LEU A 550 7.60 -12.11 -29.89
CA LEU A 550 6.23 -12.52 -29.55
C LEU A 550 5.86 -13.90 -30.10
N ALA A 551 6.42 -14.30 -31.24
CA ALA A 551 6.22 -15.65 -31.78
C ALA A 551 6.85 -16.73 -30.88
N ALA A 552 8.00 -16.42 -30.26
CA ALA A 552 8.66 -17.31 -29.31
C ALA A 552 8.03 -17.24 -27.91
N VAL A 553 7.66 -16.04 -27.45
CA VAL A 553 7.11 -15.80 -26.11
C VAL A 553 5.88 -14.90 -26.23
N PRO A 554 4.69 -15.46 -26.47
CA PRO A 554 3.46 -14.69 -26.72
C PRO A 554 3.04 -13.77 -25.57
N ASN A 555 3.49 -14.08 -24.35
CA ASN A 555 3.21 -13.32 -23.14
C ASN A 555 4.29 -12.28 -22.80
N HIS A 556 5.15 -11.91 -23.76
CA HIS A 556 6.11 -10.84 -23.60
C HIS A 556 5.44 -9.45 -23.71
N LEU A 557 4.94 -8.96 -22.57
CA LEU A 557 4.18 -7.71 -22.48
C LEU A 557 4.92 -6.50 -23.07
N THR A 558 6.20 -6.31 -22.74
CA THR A 558 6.96 -5.18 -23.29
C THR A 558 7.02 -5.22 -24.83
N ALA A 559 7.26 -6.40 -25.42
CA ALA A 559 7.33 -6.53 -26.88
C ALA A 559 5.98 -6.26 -27.55
N LYS A 560 4.88 -6.74 -26.94
CA LYS A 560 3.51 -6.49 -27.39
C LYS A 560 3.21 -4.99 -27.42
N VAL A 561 3.40 -4.29 -26.30
CA VAL A 561 3.07 -2.87 -26.19
C VAL A 561 3.94 -2.00 -27.12
N LEU A 562 5.23 -2.32 -27.26
CA LEU A 562 6.12 -1.61 -28.19
C LEU A 562 5.71 -1.84 -29.64
N LEU A 563 5.40 -3.08 -30.03
CA LEU A 563 4.96 -3.39 -31.39
C LEU A 563 3.65 -2.68 -31.73
N ASP A 564 2.68 -2.70 -30.81
CA ASP A 564 1.39 -2.03 -30.97
C ASP A 564 1.57 -0.52 -31.14
N PHE A 565 2.47 0.10 -30.37
CA PHE A 565 2.80 1.51 -30.52
C PHE A 565 3.51 1.83 -31.83
N GLY A 566 4.46 0.98 -32.25
CA GLY A 566 5.20 1.13 -33.49
C GLY A 566 4.32 1.04 -34.74
N LYS A 567 3.33 0.13 -34.74
CA LYS A 567 2.39 -0.08 -35.85
C LYS A 567 1.31 0.98 -35.93
N ASN A 568 0.69 1.30 -34.80
CA ASN A 568 -0.49 2.18 -34.77
C ASN A 568 -0.12 3.67 -34.65
N GLY A 569 1.15 3.97 -34.40
CA GLY A 569 1.68 5.32 -34.37
C GLY A 569 1.37 6.09 -33.08
N SER A 570 2.07 7.20 -32.92
CA SER A 570 2.03 8.11 -31.76
C SER A 570 0.82 9.06 -31.75
N THR A 571 -0.22 8.79 -32.52
CA THR A 571 -1.40 9.67 -32.67
C THR A 571 -2.39 9.55 -31.51
N ARG A 572 -2.09 8.72 -30.50
CA ARG A 572 -2.91 8.62 -29.31
C ARG A 572 -2.66 9.82 -28.42
N THR A 573 -3.69 10.63 -28.22
CA THR A 573 -3.78 11.50 -27.05
C THR A 573 -3.89 10.63 -25.81
N LEU A 574 -3.21 11.01 -24.74
CA LEU A 574 -3.41 10.44 -23.42
C LEU A 574 -4.88 10.59 -23.01
N GLY A 575 -5.40 9.62 -22.27
CA GLY A 575 -6.68 9.79 -21.58
C GLY A 575 -6.61 10.93 -20.57
N LEU A 576 -7.77 11.41 -20.10
CA LEU A 576 -7.82 12.48 -19.09
C LEU A 576 -7.07 12.10 -17.82
N GLU A 577 -7.33 10.90 -17.29
CA GLU A 577 -6.73 10.44 -16.05
C GLU A 577 -5.19 10.26 -16.16
N PRO A 578 -4.65 9.58 -17.20
CA PRO A 578 -3.20 9.56 -17.43
C PRO A 578 -2.59 10.95 -17.64
N SER A 579 -3.31 11.86 -18.30
CA SER A 579 -2.85 13.24 -18.50
C SER A 579 -2.70 13.97 -17.17
N ARG A 580 -3.72 13.90 -16.31
CA ARG A 580 -3.68 14.48 -14.96
C ARG A 580 -2.58 13.86 -14.12
N GLN A 581 -2.43 12.54 -14.17
CA GLN A 581 -1.42 11.83 -13.40
C GLN A 581 0.00 12.22 -13.80
N LEU A 582 0.29 12.30 -15.11
CA LEU A 582 1.61 12.71 -15.59
C LEU A 582 1.92 14.17 -15.21
N LEU A 583 0.93 15.05 -15.24
CA LEU A 583 1.09 16.42 -14.77
C LEU A 583 1.33 16.49 -13.26
N SER A 584 0.63 15.67 -12.48
CA SER A 584 0.86 15.55 -11.04
C SER A 584 2.27 15.05 -10.73
N ASP A 585 2.69 13.94 -11.34
CA ASP A 585 4.00 13.32 -11.09
C ASP A 585 5.14 14.30 -11.41
N LEU A 586 4.98 15.11 -12.46
CA LEU A 586 5.93 16.15 -12.83
C LEU A 586 6.06 17.29 -11.79
N MET A 587 5.01 17.54 -10.99
CA MET A 587 5.04 18.53 -9.91
C MET A 587 5.55 17.98 -8.57
N VAL A 588 5.55 16.66 -8.36
CA VAL A 588 5.96 16.05 -7.09
C VAL A 588 7.44 16.33 -6.77
N ASP A 589 8.33 16.22 -7.75
CA ASP A 589 9.76 16.49 -7.56
C ASP A 589 10.01 17.96 -7.19
N ILE A 590 9.27 18.86 -7.84
CA ILE A 590 9.34 20.30 -7.56
C ILE A 590 8.79 20.61 -6.18
N GLN A 591 7.66 20.02 -5.80
CA GLN A 591 7.10 20.16 -4.45
C GLN A 591 8.08 19.66 -3.40
N THR A 592 8.76 18.53 -3.66
CA THR A 592 9.77 17.96 -2.75
C THR A 592 10.97 18.90 -2.60
N ALA A 593 11.45 19.49 -3.70
CA ALA A 593 12.50 20.49 -3.66
C ALA A 593 12.09 21.75 -2.89
N ILE A 594 10.87 22.26 -3.11
CA ILE A 594 10.33 23.41 -2.36
C ILE A 594 10.24 23.10 -0.87
N ARG A 595 9.76 21.92 -0.48
CA ARG A 595 9.68 21.51 0.94
C ARG A 595 11.05 21.41 1.60
N ARG A 596 12.03 20.79 0.93
CA ARG A 596 13.42 20.74 1.43
C ARG A 596 13.99 22.15 1.66
N GLU A 597 13.62 23.09 0.80
CA GLU A 597 14.00 24.49 0.90
C GLU A 597 13.22 25.28 1.98
N GLU A 598 11.99 24.87 2.29
CA GLU A 598 11.19 25.38 3.41
C GLU A 598 11.77 24.93 4.76
N GLU A 599 12.12 23.64 4.87
CA GLU A 599 12.66 23.02 6.07
C GLU A 599 14.06 23.55 6.42
N GLU A 600 14.91 23.71 5.41
CA GLU A 600 16.28 24.19 5.58
C GLU A 600 16.66 25.13 4.42
N PRO A 601 16.55 26.46 4.60
CA PRO A 601 16.90 27.43 3.56
C PRO A 601 18.34 27.23 3.07
N GLY A 602 18.51 27.00 1.76
CA GLY A 602 19.81 26.70 1.15
C GLY A 602 20.06 25.22 0.88
N ASN A 603 19.19 24.31 1.32
CA ASN A 603 19.33 22.86 1.11
C ASN A 603 19.22 22.46 -0.37
N VAL A 604 18.44 23.19 -1.17
CA VAL A 604 18.37 23.00 -2.63
C VAL A 604 19.22 24.05 -3.31
N THR A 605 20.29 23.66 -4.01
CA THR A 605 21.14 24.67 -4.68
C THR A 605 20.38 25.40 -5.79
N GLU A 606 20.77 26.64 -6.13
CA GLU A 606 20.18 27.37 -7.28
C GLU A 606 20.27 26.53 -8.56
N THR A 607 21.41 25.88 -8.80
CA THR A 607 21.62 25.01 -9.95
C THR A 607 20.70 23.80 -9.95
N GLU A 608 20.57 23.10 -8.83
CA GLU A 608 19.68 21.93 -8.69
C GLU A 608 18.22 22.31 -8.93
N GLY A 609 17.75 23.41 -8.30
CA GLY A 609 16.38 23.89 -8.47
C GLY A 609 16.09 24.31 -9.91
N LEU A 610 17.00 25.02 -10.56
CA LEU A 610 16.86 25.43 -11.95
C LEU A 610 16.90 24.25 -12.94
N GLU A 611 17.75 23.25 -12.70
CA GLU A 611 17.81 22.03 -13.51
C GLU A 611 16.49 21.24 -13.42
N LEU A 612 15.93 21.09 -12.21
CA LEU A 612 14.63 20.46 -12.01
C LEU A 612 13.51 21.19 -12.75
N VAL A 613 13.43 22.51 -12.62
CA VAL A 613 12.42 23.32 -13.32
C VAL A 613 12.60 23.27 -14.83
N ALA A 614 13.83 23.30 -15.34
CA ALA A 614 14.12 23.20 -16.77
C ALA A 614 13.73 21.82 -17.33
N ALA A 615 14.06 20.74 -16.61
CA ALA A 615 13.67 19.38 -16.96
C ALA A 615 12.14 19.22 -17.00
N ALA A 616 11.44 19.75 -15.99
CA ALA A 616 9.99 19.72 -15.93
C ALA A 616 9.35 20.53 -17.07
N THR A 617 9.86 21.72 -17.35
CA THR A 617 9.37 22.59 -18.43
C THR A 617 9.53 21.94 -19.81
N ASN A 618 10.67 21.30 -20.06
CA ASN A 618 10.91 20.61 -21.33
C ASN A 618 9.99 19.38 -21.48
N THR A 619 9.79 18.63 -20.41
CA THR A 619 8.86 17.49 -20.37
C THR A 619 7.42 17.95 -20.64
N LEU A 620 6.96 18.98 -19.92
CA LEU A 620 5.62 19.55 -20.11
C LEU A 620 5.41 20.04 -21.56
N ARG A 621 6.41 20.70 -22.15
CA ARG A 621 6.35 21.15 -23.55
C ARG A 621 6.16 19.99 -24.53
N GLY A 622 6.85 18.87 -24.32
CA GLY A 622 6.69 17.66 -25.12
C GLY A 622 5.32 17.00 -24.94
N LEU A 623 4.78 17.05 -23.72
CA LEU A 623 3.49 16.44 -23.39
C LEU A 623 2.28 17.24 -23.89
N LYS A 624 2.35 18.58 -23.95
CA LYS A 624 1.19 19.45 -24.27
C LYS A 624 0.39 19.04 -25.52
N ALA A 625 1.06 18.57 -26.57
CA ALA A 625 0.41 18.13 -27.80
C ALA A 625 -0.31 16.78 -27.65
N ARG A 626 0.10 15.97 -26.66
CA ARG A 626 -0.34 14.60 -26.41
C ARG A 626 -1.35 14.50 -25.25
N LEU A 627 -1.52 15.54 -24.44
CA LEU A 627 -2.50 15.57 -23.35
C LEU A 627 -3.95 15.56 -23.87
N ALA A 628 -4.84 14.97 -23.07
CA ALA A 628 -6.28 15.11 -23.24
C ALA A 628 -6.67 16.60 -23.31
N PRO A 629 -7.65 16.99 -24.15
CA PRO A 629 -8.10 18.38 -24.25
C PRO A 629 -8.43 19.03 -22.90
N GLU A 630 -9.10 18.29 -22.01
CA GLU A 630 -9.54 18.73 -20.69
C GLU A 630 -8.36 18.92 -19.71
N ALA A 631 -7.22 18.28 -19.96
CA ALA A 631 -6.00 18.43 -19.15
C ALA A 631 -5.09 19.59 -19.62
N LYS A 632 -5.38 20.22 -20.77
CA LYS A 632 -4.56 21.32 -21.29
C LYS A 632 -4.61 22.56 -20.41
N ASP A 633 -5.78 22.87 -19.83
CA ASP A 633 -5.93 23.98 -18.89
C ASP A 633 -5.06 23.78 -17.63
N LEU A 634 -4.97 22.53 -17.15
CA LEU A 634 -4.10 22.17 -16.05
C LEU A 634 -2.62 22.33 -16.43
N ALA A 635 -2.23 21.94 -17.65
CA ALA A 635 -0.89 22.14 -18.17
C ALA A 635 -0.49 23.61 -18.31
N PHE A 636 -1.43 24.51 -18.63
CA PHE A 636 -1.18 25.95 -18.63
C PHE A 636 -0.93 26.49 -17.21
N LYS A 637 -1.76 26.11 -16.23
CA LYS A 637 -1.55 26.48 -14.82
C LYS A 637 -0.20 25.96 -14.31
N MET A 638 0.17 24.75 -14.71
CA MET A 638 1.45 24.15 -14.36
C MET A 638 2.63 24.91 -14.95
N GLU A 639 2.54 25.38 -16.20
CA GLU A 639 3.60 26.20 -16.81
C GLU A 639 3.80 27.53 -16.06
N ASP A 640 2.73 28.14 -15.56
CA ASP A 640 2.85 29.35 -14.74
C ASP A 640 3.46 29.06 -13.36
N ALA A 641 3.10 27.95 -12.74
CA ALA A 641 3.74 27.48 -11.51
C ALA A 641 5.25 27.23 -11.73
N LEU A 642 5.64 26.61 -12.85
CA LEU A 642 7.05 26.37 -13.20
C LEU A 642 7.84 27.68 -13.38
N LYS A 643 7.25 28.71 -13.99
CA LYS A 643 7.88 30.05 -14.09
C LYS A 643 8.06 30.70 -12.72
N ALA A 644 7.09 30.51 -11.82
CA ALA A 644 7.19 31.01 -10.46
C ALA A 644 8.30 30.29 -9.67
N CYS A 645 8.44 28.96 -9.85
CA CYS A 645 9.56 28.19 -9.31
C CYS A 645 10.93 28.65 -9.85
N ASP A 646 11.05 28.89 -11.17
CA ASP A 646 12.29 29.44 -11.76
C ASP A 646 12.67 30.77 -11.09
N THR A 647 11.68 31.65 -10.89
CA THR A 647 11.90 32.93 -10.21
C THR A 647 12.36 32.75 -8.76
N LEU A 648 11.74 31.81 -8.03
CA LEU A 648 12.09 31.51 -6.64
C LEU A 648 13.53 31.01 -6.52
N PHE A 649 13.95 30.06 -7.36
CA PHE A 649 15.28 29.47 -7.26
C PHE A 649 16.42 30.43 -7.65
N ARG A 650 16.14 31.49 -8.43
CA ARG A 650 17.10 32.57 -8.75
C ARG A 650 17.33 33.59 -7.62
N ILE A 651 16.53 33.58 -6.57
CA ILE A 651 16.70 34.54 -5.47
C ILE A 651 17.92 34.13 -4.63
N LYS A 652 19.01 34.92 -4.75
CA LYS A 652 20.28 34.65 -4.06
C LYS A 652 20.18 34.71 -2.53
N ASN A 653 19.41 35.65 -1.99
CA ASN A 653 19.20 35.79 -0.56
C ASN A 653 17.81 35.29 -0.16
N ARG A 654 17.78 34.04 0.30
CA ARG A 654 16.56 33.28 0.57
C ARG A 654 15.88 33.63 1.89
N GLU A 655 16.55 34.37 2.76
CA GLU A 655 16.03 34.84 4.04
C GLU A 655 15.29 36.18 3.92
N THR A 656 15.36 36.84 2.76
CA THR A 656 14.66 38.11 2.57
C THR A 656 13.14 37.90 2.65
N SER A 657 12.43 38.89 3.21
CA SER A 657 10.96 38.88 3.28
C SER A 657 10.31 38.64 1.90
N MET A 658 10.93 39.15 0.83
CA MET A 658 10.49 38.92 -0.55
C MET A 658 10.66 37.45 -0.98
N ALA A 659 11.75 36.77 -0.59
CA ALA A 659 11.97 35.36 -0.88
C ALA A 659 10.94 34.47 -0.16
N VAL A 660 10.67 34.76 1.12
CA VAL A 660 9.65 34.05 1.92
C VAL A 660 8.26 34.24 1.31
N GLN A 661 7.91 35.48 0.93
CA GLN A 661 6.64 35.75 0.27
C GLN A 661 6.51 34.99 -1.05
N LYS A 662 7.56 35.01 -1.88
CA LYS A 662 7.55 34.30 -3.16
C LYS A 662 7.48 32.78 -2.98
N ARG A 663 8.13 32.24 -1.95
CA ARG A 663 8.07 30.83 -1.59
C ARG A 663 6.64 30.41 -1.26
N ASN A 664 5.95 31.16 -0.38
CA ASN A 664 4.56 30.87 -0.03
C ASN A 664 3.63 30.94 -1.26
N GLU A 665 3.80 31.95 -2.10
CA GLU A 665 3.05 32.07 -3.37
C GLU A 665 3.25 30.86 -4.28
N VAL A 666 4.49 30.42 -4.46
CA VAL A 666 4.83 29.23 -5.26
C VAL A 666 4.26 27.97 -4.63
N THR A 667 4.38 27.79 -3.32
CA THR A 667 3.83 26.63 -2.59
C THR A 667 2.31 26.54 -2.78
N ASP A 668 1.59 27.66 -2.72
CA ASP A 668 0.15 27.70 -2.95
C ASP A 668 -0.23 27.39 -4.40
N GLN A 669 0.55 27.91 -5.37
CA GLN A 669 0.37 27.57 -6.79
C GLN A 669 0.60 26.08 -7.05
N VAL A 670 1.68 25.49 -6.51
CA VAL A 670 1.97 24.06 -6.64
C VAL A 670 0.87 23.21 -5.99
N LYS A 671 0.40 23.58 -4.80
CA LYS A 671 -0.72 22.89 -4.13
C LYS A 671 -2.00 22.98 -4.95
N SER A 672 -2.30 24.14 -5.53
CA SER A 672 -3.48 24.35 -6.39
C SER A 672 -3.43 23.48 -7.65
N VAL A 673 -2.27 23.39 -8.31
CA VAL A 673 -2.07 22.52 -9.48
C VAL A 673 -2.22 21.05 -9.10
N LEU A 674 -1.58 20.60 -8.00
CA LEU A 674 -1.69 19.22 -7.52
C LEU A 674 -3.13 18.87 -7.10
N GLY A 675 -3.85 19.79 -6.45
CA GLY A 675 -5.24 19.59 -6.06
C GLY A 675 -6.23 19.60 -7.23
N ALA A 676 -5.84 20.13 -8.39
CA ALA A 676 -6.62 20.02 -9.63
C ALA A 676 -6.23 18.79 -10.48
N ALA A 677 -5.05 18.21 -10.21
CA ALA A 677 -4.56 17.01 -10.86
C ALA A 677 -5.08 15.73 -10.18
N ASN A 678 -5.14 15.74 -8.85
CA ASN A 678 -5.81 14.72 -8.03
C ASN A 678 -7.33 14.97 -8.01
#